data_AF-A0A520JUS4-F1
#
_entry.id   AF-A0A520JUS4-F1
#
_cell.length_a   1.000
_cell.length_b   1.000
_cell.length_c   1.000
_cell.angle_alpha   90.00
_cell.angle_beta   90.00
_cell.angle_gamma   90.00
#
_symmetry.space_group_name_H-M   'P 1'
#
loop_
_entity.id
_entity.type
_entity.pdbx_description
1 polymer ?
#
loop_
_entity_poly.entity_id
_entity_poly.type
_entity_poly.pdbx_seq_one_letter_code
_entity_poly.pdbx_strand_id
1 'polypeptide(L)'
;MRSVYSIIIILIASIVISGCVDQVPEVPQEPVQPENTVLKTEPINLSGTTAENMNFIRYYSLDPLDIDLKVPKYDLPLQTDQVSNYDSFSEDIPLSDDALGLLNKNGFVVIDNLFDRKEEDIVQPYKTLADREIPIFITTDSLLHLYHIQFDETLRQIEEREFYDLVWELSEQLLNDSMESYKNSDGDLKEAARRNVAYFSVGMSLLKPKSDQVCQSDNEWECTDAYFKKEDLTRYNFEVPHYVRDDVEAELKLIDAHLGFADSPIFIYKEDYSQYVPRGHYTRSEKLKNYFRAFMWYGRVSMLLKSSDAILPGTTNPRDKKGLISIYDARIQTTGACLMASEFANNYELMGKWDRIYSVTAFYVGLSDDLGPYEYIDALNSVFGGSFDPNNLNDKTIGELKVKLTEYGPPKIYGGTGNCVALTSEEANQCLDNTAGFRLMGQRFIPDSYMFTNLVGAYTGAYMGNQKPFTLVTSGAGPIRGFPRGLDVMALLGSDRSKELLDELNDSNYKEYDRQYKELEDEFDSFDTAEWNKNLYWSWLFALKPLLDDHGAGYPTFMQTDAWQDKELTTSLASWAELRHDTILYAKQSYTMVATSAPPIEEEKPVVGYVEPVPEFYNRLLALTRMTNSGLTEMDVLDDSSKYRLANLESILVRLVNISSKELENEELSEDDYDFIKNFGDNLDGVIADVDTKAKKTTIVADVHTDGNTKQVLEEGVGYVDLIVVAYKLPDERILVGAGPVMSYYEFKQPMNERLTDEAWRLLLDSNPPKRPEWFLNFAED
;
A
#
# COMPACT_ATOMS: atom_id res chain seq x y z
N MET A 1 93.04 -0.39 45.54
CA MET A 1 93.90 0.81 45.79
C MET A 1 93.12 2.06 45.35
N ARG A 2 93.38 3.25 45.91
CA ARG A 2 92.73 4.51 45.50
C ARG A 2 93.50 5.20 44.36
N SER A 3 92.79 5.72 43.36
CA SER A 3 92.81 7.11 42.84
C SER A 3 92.00 7.09 41.53
N VAL A 4 90.86 7.77 41.38
CA VAL A 4 90.59 9.21 41.48
C VAL A 4 91.42 10.03 40.49
N TYR A 5 90.77 10.48 39.42
CA TYR A 5 90.71 11.88 38.98
C TYR A 5 89.36 12.11 38.26
N SER A 6 88.75 13.29 38.48
CA SER A 6 87.51 13.77 37.85
C SER A 6 87.80 15.05 37.06
N ILE A 7 86.76 15.79 36.61
CA ILE A 7 86.81 17.17 36.03
C ILE A 7 87.28 17.18 34.55
N ILE A 8 86.63 17.81 33.55
CA ILE A 8 85.36 18.59 33.45
C ILE A 8 84.87 18.52 31.95
N ILE A 9 83.62 18.13 31.63
CA ILE A 9 82.36 18.91 31.41
C ILE A 9 82.02 19.28 29.94
N ILE A 10 80.71 19.25 29.64
CA ILE A 10 79.95 19.77 28.47
C ILE A 10 79.97 19.04 27.09
N LEU A 11 78.78 18.49 26.81
CA LEU A 11 78.03 18.31 25.55
C LEU A 11 78.44 19.11 24.29
N ILE A 12 78.22 18.49 23.12
CA ILE A 12 77.00 18.71 22.28
C ILE A 12 76.82 17.50 21.33
N ALA A 13 75.59 17.21 20.92
CA ALA A 13 75.21 16.01 20.17
C ALA A 13 74.99 16.25 18.66
N SER A 14 75.02 15.19 17.86
CA SER A 14 74.40 15.13 16.51
C SER A 14 74.12 13.69 16.08
N ILE A 15 72.86 13.29 16.29
CA ILE A 15 72.00 12.38 15.52
C ILE A 15 72.65 11.48 14.45
N VAL A 16 72.41 10.16 14.57
CA VAL A 16 72.11 9.28 13.42
C VAL A 16 70.81 8.56 13.74
N ILE A 17 69.93 8.41 12.74
CA ILE A 17 68.56 7.88 12.90
C ILE A 17 68.58 6.35 12.76
N SER A 18 67.86 5.65 13.64
CA SER A 18 67.43 4.27 13.46
C SER A 18 65.92 4.20 13.62
N GLY A 19 65.23 3.62 12.65
CA GLY A 19 63.79 3.39 12.76
C GLY A 19 63.48 2.22 13.69
N CYS A 20 62.46 2.38 14.53
CA CYS A 20 61.78 1.29 15.21
C CYS A 20 60.32 1.24 14.72
N VAL A 21 59.69 0.08 14.86
CA VAL A 21 58.26 -0.09 14.55
C VAL A 21 57.46 0.44 15.74
N ASP A 22 56.64 1.47 15.53
CA ASP A 22 55.70 1.94 16.54
C ASP A 22 54.54 0.93 16.70
N GLN A 23 54.16 0.68 17.96
CA GLN A 23 52.96 -0.09 18.28
C GLN A 23 51.74 0.81 18.13
N VAL A 24 50.72 0.34 17.40
CA VAL A 24 49.41 1.02 17.37
C VAL A 24 48.81 0.96 18.80
N PRO A 25 48.39 2.08 19.40
CA PRO A 25 47.71 2.06 20.68
C PRO A 25 46.36 1.34 20.56
N GLU A 26 46.00 0.53 21.55
CA GLU A 26 44.63 0.05 21.70
C GLU A 26 43.70 1.26 21.88
N VAL A 27 42.77 1.44 20.95
CA VAL A 27 41.66 2.39 21.12
C VAL A 27 40.79 1.84 22.26
N PRO A 28 40.50 2.63 23.31
CA PRO A 28 39.54 2.19 24.32
C PRO A 28 38.19 1.93 23.64
N GLN A 29 37.65 0.71 23.79
CA GLN A 29 36.28 0.46 23.40
C GLN A 29 35.39 1.43 24.20
N GLU A 30 34.51 2.15 23.50
CA GLU A 30 33.46 2.90 24.17
C GLU A 30 32.59 1.93 24.96
N PRO A 31 32.09 2.31 26.15
CA PRO A 31 31.24 1.42 26.93
C PRO A 31 29.97 1.12 26.13
N VAL A 32 29.67 -0.18 25.96
CA VAL A 32 28.41 -0.65 25.40
C VAL A 32 27.27 0.07 26.12
N GLN A 33 26.38 0.73 25.36
CA GLN A 33 25.23 1.40 25.93
C GLN A 33 24.36 0.38 26.67
N PRO A 34 23.72 0.73 27.79
CA PRO A 34 22.80 -0.19 28.46
C PRO A 34 21.69 -0.58 27.48
N GLU A 35 21.40 -1.88 27.38
CA GLU A 35 20.26 -2.39 26.60
C GLU A 35 18.97 -1.70 27.09
N ASN A 36 18.14 -1.22 26.16
CA ASN A 36 16.89 -0.54 26.49
C ASN A 36 15.85 -1.56 27.00
N THR A 37 15.91 -1.91 28.28
CA THR A 37 14.96 -2.82 28.94
C THR A 37 13.61 -2.15 29.26
N VAL A 38 13.22 -1.10 28.53
CA VAL A 38 11.95 -0.37 28.72
C VAL A 38 11.47 0.14 27.36
N LEU A 39 10.27 -0.30 26.95
CA LEU A 39 9.57 0.21 25.76
C LEU A 39 8.80 1.47 26.15
N LYS A 40 8.95 2.56 25.38
CA LYS A 40 8.30 3.85 25.64
C LYS A 40 7.78 4.51 24.38
N THR A 41 6.54 4.97 24.43
CA THR A 41 5.94 5.81 23.39
C THR A 41 5.37 7.09 24.00
N GLU A 42 5.68 8.23 23.38
CA GLU A 42 5.15 9.53 23.80
C GLU A 42 3.71 9.73 23.25
N PRO A 43 2.83 10.44 23.98
CA PRO A 43 1.44 10.61 23.57
C PRO A 43 1.31 11.52 22.35
N ILE A 44 0.61 11.07 21.32
CA ILE A 44 0.36 11.84 20.09
C ILE A 44 -1.08 12.36 20.12
N ASN A 45 -1.28 13.66 19.95
CA ASN A 45 -2.62 14.25 19.76
C ASN A 45 -2.53 15.41 18.77
N LEU A 46 -3.08 15.20 17.56
CA LEU A 46 -3.00 16.14 16.45
C LEU A 46 -4.28 16.98 16.29
N SER A 47 -5.27 16.84 17.19
CA SER A 47 -6.56 17.54 17.12
C SER A 47 -6.47 19.07 17.19
N GLY A 48 -5.36 19.60 17.72
CA GLY A 48 -5.05 21.04 17.76
C GLY A 48 -4.22 21.55 16.59
N THR A 49 -3.74 20.67 15.70
CA THR A 49 -2.87 21.03 14.57
C THR A 49 -3.70 21.48 13.37
N THR A 50 -3.19 22.44 12.59
CA THR A 50 -3.81 22.93 11.35
C THR A 50 -2.86 22.73 10.18
N ALA A 51 -3.10 21.71 9.36
CA ALA A 51 -2.46 21.58 8.05
C ALA A 51 -3.00 22.64 7.06
N GLU A 52 -2.19 22.99 6.05
CA GLU A 52 -2.68 23.73 4.88
C GLU A 52 -3.40 22.77 3.94
N ASN A 53 -4.71 23.03 3.72
CA ASN A 53 -5.69 22.15 3.09
C ASN A 53 -5.99 20.83 3.84
N MET A 54 -7.23 20.36 3.69
CA MET A 54 -7.78 19.07 4.17
C MET A 54 -7.15 18.50 5.45
N ASN A 55 -7.47 19.13 6.59
CA ASN A 55 -6.90 18.81 7.90
C ASN A 55 -7.41 17.46 8.46
N PHE A 56 -6.90 16.34 7.92
CA PHE A 56 -7.24 14.97 8.32
C PHE A 56 -6.51 14.51 9.60
N ILE A 57 -5.28 14.99 9.81
CA ILE A 57 -4.43 14.63 10.96
C ILE A 57 -5.15 14.80 12.31
N ARG A 58 -6.12 15.72 12.43
CA ARG A 58 -6.91 15.97 13.64
C ARG A 58 -7.68 14.77 14.19
N TYR A 59 -7.88 13.73 13.37
CA TYR A 59 -8.55 12.48 13.76
C TYR A 59 -7.58 11.44 14.37
N TYR A 60 -6.27 11.67 14.32
CA TYR A 60 -5.27 10.74 14.86
C TYR A 60 -4.84 11.14 16.29
N SER A 61 -4.86 10.15 17.18
CA SER A 61 -4.31 10.26 18.53
C SER A 61 -3.83 8.89 19.04
N LEU A 62 -2.62 8.85 19.59
CA LEU A 62 -1.99 7.66 20.16
C LEU A 62 -1.84 7.83 21.68
N ASP A 63 -2.35 6.87 22.44
CA ASP A 63 -2.16 6.80 23.89
C ASP A 63 -0.71 6.35 24.22
N PRO A 64 -0.07 6.83 25.30
CA PRO A 64 1.34 6.54 25.58
C PRO A 64 1.55 5.17 26.25
N LEU A 65 2.71 4.56 26.02
CA LEU A 65 3.16 3.31 26.65
C LEU A 65 4.43 3.55 27.46
N ASP A 66 4.53 2.89 28.62
CA ASP A 66 5.71 2.87 29.50
C ASP A 66 5.79 1.47 30.13
N ILE A 67 6.59 0.58 29.55
CA ILE A 67 6.54 -0.88 29.78
C ILE A 67 7.97 -1.39 30.04
N ASP A 68 8.25 -1.91 31.23
CA ASP A 68 9.54 -2.56 31.51
C ASP A 68 9.60 -3.94 30.83
N LEU A 69 10.63 -4.18 30.00
CA LEU A 69 10.82 -5.46 29.31
C LEU A 69 11.47 -6.50 30.24
N LYS A 70 10.67 -7.47 30.70
CA LYS A 70 10.99 -8.38 31.82
C LYS A 70 10.94 -9.88 31.44
N VAL A 71 10.63 -10.25 30.20
CA VAL A 71 10.41 -11.67 29.82
C VAL A 71 11.66 -12.54 30.05
N PRO A 72 11.56 -13.64 30.80
CA PRO A 72 12.68 -14.53 31.04
C PRO A 72 12.99 -15.38 29.80
N LYS A 73 14.26 -15.44 29.41
CA LYS A 73 14.72 -16.26 28.28
C LYS A 73 14.69 -17.76 28.61
N TYR A 74 14.56 -18.58 27.57
CA TYR A 74 14.98 -19.98 27.51
C TYR A 74 16.14 -20.16 26.50
N ASP A 75 16.85 -21.28 26.58
CA ASP A 75 18.01 -21.58 25.72
C ASP A 75 17.59 -22.10 24.33
N LEU A 76 18.34 -21.71 23.29
CA LEU A 76 18.27 -22.30 21.95
C LEU A 76 19.57 -23.06 21.61
N PRO A 77 19.51 -24.23 20.93
CA PRO A 77 18.30 -24.87 20.42
C PRO A 77 17.43 -25.49 21.52
N LEU A 78 16.12 -25.21 21.48
CA LEU A 78 15.11 -25.73 22.40
C LEU A 78 15.11 -27.27 22.35
N GLN A 79 14.85 -27.90 23.49
CA GLN A 79 14.64 -29.35 23.58
C GLN A 79 13.17 -29.61 23.94
N THR A 80 12.51 -30.53 23.25
CA THR A 80 11.06 -30.77 23.44
C THR A 80 10.70 -31.31 24.82
N ASP A 81 11.64 -31.96 25.53
CA ASP A 81 11.47 -32.40 26.92
C ASP A 81 11.46 -31.25 27.95
N GLN A 82 11.73 -30.02 27.52
CA GLN A 82 11.59 -28.79 28.31
C GLN A 82 10.20 -28.14 28.14
N VAL A 83 9.44 -28.52 27.11
CA VAL A 83 8.15 -27.93 26.75
C VAL A 83 7.01 -28.74 27.37
N SER A 84 6.31 -28.12 28.33
CA SER A 84 5.47 -28.85 29.30
C SER A 84 4.23 -29.54 28.72
N ASN A 85 3.81 -29.14 27.52
CA ASN A 85 2.65 -29.70 26.80
C ASN A 85 3.02 -30.27 25.42
N TYR A 86 4.31 -30.51 25.13
CA TYR A 86 4.72 -30.94 23.78
C TYR A 86 4.14 -32.30 23.38
N ASP A 87 4.16 -33.29 24.28
CA ASP A 87 3.64 -34.63 24.00
C ASP A 87 2.18 -34.55 23.51
N SER A 88 1.29 -33.88 24.25
CA SER A 88 -0.12 -33.72 23.87
C SER A 88 -0.33 -32.81 22.66
N PHE A 89 0.43 -31.71 22.54
CA PHE A 89 0.39 -30.85 21.35
C PHE A 89 0.75 -31.62 20.07
N SER A 90 1.73 -32.54 20.15
CA SER A 90 2.20 -33.33 19.01
C SER A 90 1.23 -34.44 18.57
N GLU A 91 0.24 -34.81 19.39
CA GLU A 91 -0.84 -35.72 18.97
C GLU A 91 -1.84 -35.04 18.03
N ASP A 92 -2.06 -33.72 18.18
CA ASP A 92 -2.96 -32.91 17.35
C ASP A 92 -2.24 -32.21 16.17
N ILE A 93 -1.03 -31.69 16.40
CA ILE A 93 -0.19 -31.00 15.40
C ILE A 93 1.17 -31.73 15.30
N PRO A 94 1.24 -32.83 14.52
CA PRO A 94 2.48 -33.58 14.31
C PRO A 94 3.42 -32.83 13.35
N LEU A 95 4.60 -32.44 13.84
CA LEU A 95 5.64 -31.76 13.05
C LEU A 95 6.49 -32.74 12.23
N SER A 96 6.98 -32.29 11.08
CA SER A 96 8.00 -33.00 10.29
C SER A 96 9.38 -32.95 10.98
N ASP A 97 10.33 -33.80 10.57
CA ASP A 97 11.71 -33.75 11.10
C ASP A 97 12.37 -32.38 10.82
N ASP A 98 12.05 -31.75 9.68
CA ASP A 98 12.57 -30.44 9.28
C ASP A 98 11.87 -29.29 10.03
N ALA A 99 10.54 -29.33 10.18
CA ALA A 99 9.79 -28.35 10.97
C ALA A 99 10.12 -28.42 12.47
N LEU A 100 10.36 -29.61 13.01
CA LEU A 100 10.89 -29.80 14.36
C LEU A 100 12.33 -29.27 14.47
N GLY A 101 13.14 -29.42 13.41
CA GLY A 101 14.46 -28.80 13.30
C GLY A 101 14.39 -27.26 13.42
N LEU A 102 13.41 -26.63 12.76
CA LEU A 102 13.15 -25.19 12.84
C LEU A 102 12.63 -24.76 14.21
N LEU A 103 11.63 -25.46 14.79
CA LEU A 103 11.11 -25.20 16.13
C LEU A 103 12.23 -25.26 17.18
N ASN A 104 13.10 -26.28 17.10
CA ASN A 104 14.24 -26.40 18.00
C ASN A 104 15.26 -25.27 17.77
N LYS A 105 15.57 -24.91 16.51
CA LYS A 105 16.54 -23.85 16.16
C LYS A 105 16.08 -22.46 16.61
N ASN A 106 14.83 -22.10 16.33
CA ASN A 106 14.31 -20.74 16.40
C ASN A 106 13.43 -20.48 17.65
N GLY A 107 12.90 -21.53 18.29
CA GLY A 107 11.82 -21.41 19.28
C GLY A 107 10.42 -21.34 18.67
N PHE A 108 10.31 -21.36 17.33
CA PHE A 108 9.05 -21.38 16.59
C PHE A 108 9.23 -21.98 15.18
N VAL A 109 8.14 -22.33 14.52
CA VAL A 109 8.10 -22.75 13.10
C VAL A 109 6.76 -22.39 12.45
N VAL A 110 6.74 -22.13 11.15
CA VAL A 110 5.51 -22.03 10.34
C VAL A 110 5.33 -23.29 9.48
N ILE A 111 4.12 -23.83 9.42
CA ILE A 111 3.74 -25.05 8.70
C ILE A 111 2.45 -24.85 7.90
N ASP A 112 2.22 -25.71 6.91
CA ASP A 112 0.94 -25.87 6.22
C ASP A 112 -0.20 -26.03 7.26
N ASN A 113 -1.35 -25.38 7.07
CA ASN A 113 -2.52 -25.61 7.92
C ASN A 113 -3.01 -27.05 7.78
N LEU A 114 -2.74 -27.86 8.81
CA LEU A 114 -3.03 -29.30 8.83
C LEU A 114 -4.54 -29.61 8.90
N PHE A 115 -5.37 -28.64 9.25
CA PHE A 115 -6.82 -28.80 9.38
C PHE A 115 -7.56 -28.48 8.07
N ASP A 116 -7.17 -27.39 7.40
CA ASP A 116 -7.47 -27.17 5.98
C ASP A 116 -6.32 -26.41 5.29
N ARG A 117 -5.61 -27.09 4.38
CA ARG A 117 -4.51 -26.52 3.56
C ARG A 117 -4.99 -25.49 2.53
N LYS A 118 -6.31 -25.31 2.40
CA LYS A 118 -6.94 -24.26 1.60
C LYS A 118 -7.83 -23.36 2.45
N GLU A 119 -7.52 -23.21 3.74
CA GLU A 119 -8.15 -22.18 4.55
C GLU A 119 -7.79 -20.78 4.02
N GLU A 120 -8.79 -19.90 4.01
CA GLU A 120 -8.65 -18.53 3.53
C GLU A 120 -9.32 -17.50 4.46
N ASP A 121 -10.13 -17.93 5.45
CA ASP A 121 -10.67 -17.08 6.52
C ASP A 121 -9.76 -17.17 7.75
N ILE A 122 -8.98 -16.12 7.99
CA ILE A 122 -7.96 -16.09 9.07
C ILE A 122 -8.55 -16.29 10.49
N VAL A 123 -9.87 -16.16 10.66
CA VAL A 123 -10.56 -16.37 11.94
C VAL A 123 -10.85 -17.86 12.21
N GLN A 124 -11.02 -18.67 11.17
CA GLN A 124 -11.46 -20.07 11.29
C GLN A 124 -10.42 -21.01 11.96
N PRO A 125 -9.09 -20.81 11.79
CA PRO A 125 -8.10 -21.53 12.58
C PRO A 125 -8.24 -21.32 14.09
N TYR A 126 -8.54 -20.10 14.58
CA TYR A 126 -8.74 -19.87 16.02
C TYR A 126 -9.88 -20.71 16.59
N LYS A 127 -11.01 -20.81 15.88
CA LYS A 127 -12.14 -21.64 16.30
C LYS A 127 -11.76 -23.12 16.29
N THR A 128 -11.01 -23.55 15.28
CA THR A 128 -10.53 -24.94 15.12
C THR A 128 -9.52 -25.34 16.20
N LEU A 129 -8.68 -24.41 16.65
CA LEU A 129 -7.74 -24.61 17.76
C LEU A 129 -8.48 -24.67 19.11
N ALA A 130 -9.45 -23.77 19.33
CA ALA A 130 -10.29 -23.76 20.54
C ALA A 130 -11.11 -25.05 20.70
N ASP A 131 -11.75 -25.53 19.63
CA ASP A 131 -12.53 -26.78 19.59
C ASP A 131 -11.69 -28.04 19.91
N ARG A 132 -10.36 -27.97 19.73
CA ARG A 132 -9.39 -29.04 20.06
C ARG A 132 -8.67 -28.81 21.39
N GLU A 133 -8.98 -27.72 22.10
CA GLU A 133 -8.28 -27.28 23.30
C GLU A 133 -6.76 -27.05 23.12
N ILE A 134 -6.32 -26.77 21.89
CA ILE A 134 -4.94 -26.41 21.56
C ILE A 134 -4.68 -24.96 22.02
N PRO A 135 -3.55 -24.66 22.68
CA PRO A 135 -3.27 -23.31 23.15
C PRO A 135 -3.15 -22.32 21.98
N ILE A 136 -3.96 -21.27 22.01
CA ILE A 136 -4.01 -20.24 20.97
C ILE A 136 -2.86 -19.24 21.15
N PHE A 137 -2.12 -19.00 20.07
CA PHE A 137 -1.20 -17.88 19.92
C PHE A 137 -1.88 -16.81 19.04
N ILE A 138 -2.17 -15.62 19.60
CA ILE A 138 -2.79 -14.53 18.84
C ILE A 138 -1.71 -13.75 18.10
N THR A 139 -1.81 -13.72 16.78
CA THR A 139 -0.80 -13.18 15.84
C THR A 139 -1.15 -11.77 15.38
N THR A 140 -0.15 -10.95 15.06
CA THR A 140 -0.34 -9.64 14.42
C THR A 140 -1.02 -9.73 13.06
N ASP A 141 -0.68 -10.76 12.27
CA ASP A 141 -1.27 -11.12 10.98
C ASP A 141 -2.80 -11.00 10.96
N SER A 142 -3.44 -11.59 11.97
CA SER A 142 -4.89 -11.63 12.13
C SER A 142 -5.49 -10.23 12.31
N LEU A 143 -4.85 -9.37 13.10
CA LEU A 143 -5.35 -8.02 13.36
C LEU A 143 -5.13 -7.08 12.17
N LEU A 144 -4.03 -7.26 11.42
CA LEU A 144 -3.79 -6.58 10.15
C LEU A 144 -4.90 -6.91 9.14
N HIS A 145 -5.17 -8.21 8.95
CA HIS A 145 -6.23 -8.67 8.06
C HIS A 145 -7.63 -8.20 8.49
N LEU A 146 -7.93 -8.17 9.79
CA LEU A 146 -9.21 -7.68 10.32
C LEU A 146 -9.41 -6.17 10.13
N TYR A 147 -8.34 -5.38 10.20
CA TYR A 147 -8.39 -3.95 9.88
C TYR A 147 -8.56 -3.73 8.37
N HIS A 148 -7.80 -4.46 7.55
CA HIS A 148 -7.96 -4.51 6.09
C HIS A 148 -9.45 -4.70 5.71
N ILE A 149 -10.12 -5.72 6.27
CA ILE A 149 -11.54 -6.02 5.96
C ILE A 149 -12.42 -4.78 6.17
N GLN A 150 -12.15 -3.98 7.21
CA GLN A 150 -12.92 -2.76 7.44
C GLN A 150 -12.64 -1.72 6.38
N PHE A 151 -11.37 -1.49 5.98
CA PHE A 151 -11.06 -0.44 5.03
C PHE A 151 -11.59 -0.74 3.62
N ASP A 152 -11.43 -1.97 3.14
CA ASP A 152 -11.96 -2.39 1.84
C ASP A 152 -13.49 -2.32 1.79
N GLU A 153 -14.18 -2.86 2.81
CA GLU A 153 -15.65 -2.81 2.84
C GLU A 153 -16.19 -1.39 3.00
N THR A 154 -15.58 -0.55 3.86
CA THR A 154 -16.08 0.83 3.99
C THR A 154 -15.84 1.63 2.72
N LEU A 155 -14.71 1.46 2.04
CA LEU A 155 -14.47 2.10 0.75
C LEU A 155 -15.49 1.62 -0.29
N ARG A 156 -15.55 0.31 -0.55
CA ARG A 156 -16.46 -0.32 -1.54
C ARG A 156 -17.91 0.14 -1.37
N GLN A 157 -18.40 0.13 -0.13
CA GLN A 157 -19.79 0.49 0.17
C GLN A 157 -20.07 1.98 -0.11
N ILE A 158 -19.10 2.87 0.11
CA ILE A 158 -19.23 4.30 -0.22
C ILE A 158 -19.23 4.51 -1.73
N GLU A 159 -18.36 3.84 -2.48
CA GLU A 159 -18.27 4.01 -3.93
C GLU A 159 -19.53 3.51 -4.65
N GLU A 160 -20.07 2.37 -4.20
CA GLU A 160 -21.28 1.75 -4.74
C GLU A 160 -22.57 2.49 -4.33
N ARG A 161 -22.63 3.02 -3.10
CA ARG A 161 -23.79 3.76 -2.56
C ARG A 161 -23.84 5.22 -3.00
N GLU A 162 -22.70 5.88 -3.12
CA GLU A 162 -22.62 7.34 -3.23
C GLU A 162 -21.80 7.81 -4.45
N PHE A 163 -20.54 7.38 -4.60
CA PHE A 163 -19.68 7.99 -5.62
C PHE A 163 -20.10 7.68 -7.06
N TYR A 164 -20.60 6.49 -7.38
CA TYR A 164 -21.12 6.21 -8.72
C TYR A 164 -22.16 7.25 -9.16
N ASP A 165 -23.09 7.58 -8.26
CA ASP A 165 -24.20 8.49 -8.53
C ASP A 165 -23.68 9.94 -8.67
N LEU A 166 -22.76 10.36 -7.79
CA LEU A 166 -22.10 11.67 -7.86
C LEU A 166 -21.23 11.83 -9.12
N VAL A 167 -20.48 10.79 -9.50
CA VAL A 167 -19.64 10.78 -10.72
C VAL A 167 -20.52 10.82 -11.97
N TRP A 168 -21.67 10.15 -11.99
CA TRP A 168 -22.65 10.29 -13.08
C TRP A 168 -23.16 11.74 -13.18
N GLU A 169 -23.68 12.32 -12.09
CA GLU A 169 -24.24 13.68 -12.11
C GLU A 169 -23.20 14.75 -12.49
N LEU A 170 -21.97 14.63 -11.97
CA LEU A 170 -20.86 15.52 -12.31
C LEU A 170 -20.45 15.38 -13.78
N SER A 171 -20.40 14.16 -14.31
CA SER A 171 -20.07 13.88 -15.72
C SER A 171 -21.16 14.37 -16.67
N GLU A 172 -22.44 14.20 -16.30
CA GLU A 172 -23.59 14.67 -17.06
C GLU A 172 -23.65 16.20 -17.13
N GLN A 173 -23.41 16.88 -16.00
CA GLN A 173 -23.35 18.34 -15.93
C GLN A 173 -22.20 18.88 -16.80
N LEU A 174 -20.96 18.41 -16.60
CA LEU A 174 -19.80 18.86 -17.37
C LEU A 174 -19.89 18.51 -18.87
N LEU A 175 -20.56 17.41 -19.24
CA LEU A 175 -20.88 17.10 -20.63
C LEU A 175 -21.85 18.14 -21.23
N ASN A 176 -22.90 18.51 -20.50
CA ASN A 176 -23.86 19.52 -20.95
C ASN A 176 -23.23 20.91 -21.10
N ASP A 177 -22.41 21.33 -20.13
CA ASP A 177 -21.70 22.61 -20.17
C ASP A 177 -20.68 22.66 -21.32
N SER A 178 -19.91 21.57 -21.51
CA SER A 178 -19.02 21.40 -22.67
C SER A 178 -19.78 21.45 -24.00
N MET A 179 -20.99 20.86 -24.06
CA MET A 179 -21.86 20.94 -25.24
C MET A 179 -22.44 22.33 -25.47
N GLU A 180 -22.65 23.16 -24.45
CA GLU A 180 -23.02 24.57 -24.63
C GLU A 180 -21.83 25.41 -25.10
N SER A 181 -20.67 25.25 -24.45
CA SER A 181 -19.41 25.88 -24.86
C SER A 181 -19.07 25.58 -26.33
N TYR A 182 -19.27 24.33 -26.80
CA TYR A 182 -19.06 23.94 -28.20
C TYR A 182 -20.02 24.64 -29.19
N LYS A 183 -21.28 24.90 -28.79
CA LYS A 183 -22.26 25.62 -29.63
C LYS A 183 -21.92 27.09 -29.74
N ASN A 184 -21.49 27.70 -28.63
CA ASN A 184 -21.32 29.15 -28.49
C ASN A 184 -19.91 29.65 -28.86
N SER A 185 -18.88 28.79 -28.81
CA SER A 185 -17.48 29.13 -29.14
C SER A 185 -17.12 28.86 -30.60
N ASP A 186 -16.10 29.54 -31.14
CA ASP A 186 -15.49 29.23 -32.45
C ASP A 186 -13.95 29.07 -32.35
N GLY A 187 -13.31 28.51 -33.38
CA GLY A 187 -11.86 28.30 -33.43
C GLY A 187 -11.34 27.33 -32.37
N ASP A 188 -10.19 27.64 -31.76
CA ASP A 188 -9.55 26.80 -30.74
C ASP A 188 -10.43 26.54 -29.52
N LEU A 189 -11.26 27.51 -29.10
CA LEU A 189 -12.23 27.32 -28.02
C LEU A 189 -13.27 26.25 -28.38
N LYS A 190 -13.69 26.20 -29.65
CA LYS A 190 -14.62 25.17 -30.15
C LYS A 190 -14.00 23.79 -30.20
N GLU A 191 -12.73 23.67 -30.59
CA GLU A 191 -12.02 22.39 -30.60
C GLU A 191 -11.73 21.91 -29.16
N ALA A 192 -11.36 22.80 -28.24
CA ALA A 192 -11.21 22.46 -26.83
C ALA A 192 -12.52 21.95 -26.22
N ALA A 193 -13.63 22.68 -26.42
CA ALA A 193 -14.95 22.24 -26.00
C ALA A 193 -15.36 20.91 -26.68
N ARG A 194 -15.02 20.68 -27.96
CA ARG A 194 -15.26 19.42 -28.66
C ARG A 194 -14.53 18.24 -28.00
N ARG A 195 -13.25 18.42 -27.63
CA ARG A 195 -12.48 17.38 -26.93
C ARG A 195 -13.02 17.12 -25.52
N ASN A 196 -13.48 18.16 -24.80
CA ASN A 196 -14.18 17.97 -23.53
C ASN A 196 -15.48 17.16 -23.71
N VAL A 197 -16.31 17.47 -24.71
CA VAL A 197 -17.53 16.68 -25.03
C VAL A 197 -17.17 15.21 -25.32
N ALA A 198 -16.08 14.94 -26.05
CA ALA A 198 -15.60 13.58 -26.27
C ALA A 198 -15.15 12.90 -24.96
N TYR A 199 -14.35 13.59 -24.15
CA TYR A 199 -13.84 13.12 -22.86
C TYR A 199 -14.95 12.70 -21.89
N PHE A 200 -15.98 13.53 -21.70
CA PHE A 200 -17.14 13.18 -20.87
C PHE A 200 -18.04 12.13 -21.53
N SER A 201 -18.17 12.13 -22.86
CA SER A 201 -18.92 11.07 -23.57
C SER A 201 -18.28 9.68 -23.42
N VAL A 202 -16.96 9.58 -23.30
CA VAL A 202 -16.27 8.32 -22.99
C VAL A 202 -16.62 7.89 -21.56
N GLY A 203 -16.37 8.72 -20.54
CA GLY A 203 -16.66 8.35 -19.15
C GLY A 203 -18.14 8.01 -18.90
N MET A 204 -19.08 8.79 -19.46
CA MET A 204 -20.51 8.47 -19.43
C MET A 204 -20.85 7.14 -20.13
N SER A 205 -20.14 6.78 -21.20
CA SER A 205 -20.29 5.46 -21.86
C SER A 205 -19.72 4.30 -21.05
N LEU A 206 -18.75 4.56 -20.17
CA LEU A 206 -18.16 3.57 -19.27
C LEU A 206 -19.04 3.33 -18.03
N LEU A 207 -19.70 4.38 -17.53
CA LEU A 207 -20.72 4.27 -16.48
C LEU A 207 -21.98 3.55 -16.99
N LYS A 208 -22.46 3.93 -18.18
CA LYS A 208 -23.79 3.53 -18.69
C LYS A 208 -24.02 2.00 -18.64
N PRO A 209 -24.99 1.51 -17.85
CA PRO A 209 -25.31 0.09 -17.75
C PRO A 209 -25.82 -0.48 -19.08
N LYS A 210 -25.35 -1.69 -19.40
CA LYS A 210 -25.76 -2.46 -20.57
C LYS A 210 -26.87 -3.46 -20.20
N SER A 211 -27.65 -3.89 -21.18
CA SER A 211 -28.83 -4.76 -20.95
C SER A 211 -28.52 -6.15 -20.39
N ASP A 212 -27.29 -6.61 -20.57
CA ASP A 212 -26.70 -7.85 -20.05
C ASP A 212 -26.11 -7.70 -18.63
N GLN A 213 -25.94 -6.47 -18.15
CA GLN A 213 -25.49 -6.16 -16.78
C GLN A 213 -26.64 -6.04 -15.75
N VAL A 214 -27.89 -6.13 -16.22
CA VAL A 214 -29.09 -6.21 -15.40
C VAL A 214 -29.43 -7.66 -15.09
N CYS A 215 -29.97 -7.92 -13.90
CA CYS A 215 -30.43 -9.27 -13.54
C CYS A 215 -31.51 -9.76 -14.52
N GLN A 216 -31.25 -10.92 -15.14
CA GLN A 216 -32.13 -11.52 -16.15
C GLN A 216 -33.25 -12.39 -15.54
N SER A 217 -33.32 -12.56 -14.22
CA SER A 217 -34.42 -13.28 -13.57
C SER A 217 -35.68 -12.42 -13.45
N ASP A 218 -36.83 -13.10 -13.38
CA ASP A 218 -38.12 -12.53 -12.98
C ASP A 218 -38.37 -12.68 -11.46
N ASN A 219 -37.51 -13.43 -10.74
CA ASN A 219 -37.56 -13.57 -9.29
C ASN A 219 -36.58 -12.56 -8.65
N GLU A 220 -37.09 -11.52 -7.99
CA GLU A 220 -36.27 -10.48 -7.35
C GLU A 220 -35.23 -11.03 -6.36
N TRP A 221 -35.53 -12.14 -5.67
CA TRP A 221 -34.64 -12.81 -4.71
C TRP A 221 -33.46 -13.56 -5.37
N GLU A 222 -33.47 -13.76 -6.69
CA GLU A 222 -32.33 -14.29 -7.45
C GLU A 222 -31.40 -13.15 -7.95
N CYS A 223 -31.82 -11.90 -7.78
CA CYS A 223 -31.09 -10.71 -8.19
C CYS A 223 -30.36 -10.09 -7.00
N THR A 224 -29.12 -10.54 -6.76
CA THR A 224 -28.22 -9.88 -5.79
C THR A 224 -27.78 -8.50 -6.29
N ASP A 225 -27.28 -7.64 -5.39
CA ASP A 225 -26.74 -6.31 -5.76
C ASP A 225 -25.48 -6.37 -6.64
N ALA A 226 -25.01 -7.57 -7.02
CA ALA A 226 -24.02 -7.78 -8.08
C ALA A 226 -24.48 -7.28 -9.46
N TYR A 227 -25.79 -7.06 -9.67
CA TYR A 227 -26.38 -6.61 -10.95
C TYR A 227 -27.11 -5.28 -10.83
N PHE A 228 -27.16 -4.54 -11.94
CA PHE A 228 -28.01 -3.35 -12.05
C PHE A 228 -29.50 -3.71 -12.00
N LYS A 229 -30.32 -2.76 -11.53
CA LYS A 229 -31.79 -2.87 -11.46
C LYS A 229 -32.40 -2.42 -12.79
N LYS A 230 -33.64 -2.81 -13.10
CA LYS A 230 -34.28 -2.55 -14.40
C LYS A 230 -34.53 -1.04 -14.62
N GLU A 231 -34.63 -0.30 -13.51
CA GLU A 231 -34.76 1.15 -13.41
C GLU A 231 -33.45 1.89 -13.74
N ASP A 232 -32.29 1.29 -13.43
CA ASP A 232 -30.97 1.90 -13.64
C ASP A 232 -30.65 2.10 -15.13
N LEU A 233 -31.16 1.23 -16.01
CA LEU A 233 -31.11 1.41 -17.47
C LEU A 233 -31.84 2.68 -17.95
N THR A 234 -32.79 3.20 -17.15
CA THR A 234 -33.52 4.44 -17.44
C THR A 234 -32.88 5.63 -16.71
N ARG A 235 -32.36 5.42 -15.51
CA ARG A 235 -31.68 6.46 -14.71
C ARG A 235 -30.36 6.90 -15.35
N TYR A 236 -29.49 5.96 -15.71
CA TYR A 236 -28.14 6.23 -16.22
C TYR A 236 -28.11 6.11 -17.76
N ASN A 237 -28.90 6.94 -18.45
CA ASN A 237 -29.01 6.88 -19.91
C ASN A 237 -28.79 8.22 -20.60
N PHE A 238 -27.74 8.28 -21.42
CA PHE A 238 -27.44 9.38 -22.35
C PHE A 238 -27.16 8.87 -23.77
N GLU A 239 -27.01 9.76 -24.75
CA GLU A 239 -26.56 9.45 -26.11
C GLU A 239 -25.29 10.22 -26.48
N VAL A 240 -24.32 9.54 -27.12
CA VAL A 240 -23.06 10.16 -27.59
C VAL A 240 -23.34 11.16 -28.73
N PRO A 241 -22.96 12.44 -28.60
CA PRO A 241 -23.21 13.44 -29.63
C PRO A 241 -22.53 13.10 -30.96
N HIS A 242 -23.27 13.22 -32.06
CA HIS A 242 -22.82 12.76 -33.39
C HIS A 242 -21.46 13.33 -33.83
N TYR A 243 -21.11 14.56 -33.41
CA TYR A 243 -19.88 15.24 -33.81
C TYR A 243 -18.63 14.83 -33.01
N VAL A 244 -18.75 13.90 -32.05
CA VAL A 244 -17.62 13.25 -31.36
C VAL A 244 -17.66 11.72 -31.45
N ARG A 245 -18.71 11.13 -32.04
CA ARG A 245 -18.98 9.68 -31.97
C ARG A 245 -17.80 8.84 -32.44
N ASP A 246 -17.21 9.16 -33.59
CA ASP A 246 -16.13 8.38 -34.19
C ASP A 246 -14.88 8.32 -33.27
N ASP A 247 -14.56 9.41 -32.58
CA ASP A 247 -13.46 9.47 -31.59
C ASP A 247 -13.81 8.66 -30.34
N VAL A 248 -15.04 8.78 -29.83
CA VAL A 248 -15.53 8.09 -28.63
C VAL A 248 -15.61 6.58 -28.84
N GLU A 249 -16.11 6.12 -30.00
CA GLU A 249 -16.14 4.69 -30.36
C GLU A 249 -14.73 4.12 -30.57
N ALA A 250 -13.79 4.92 -31.09
CA ALA A 250 -12.39 4.51 -31.21
C ALA A 250 -11.69 4.38 -29.85
N GLU A 251 -11.92 5.33 -28.92
CA GLU A 251 -11.37 5.32 -27.57
C GLU A 251 -11.93 4.15 -26.74
N LEU A 252 -13.26 3.98 -26.73
CA LEU A 252 -13.93 2.87 -26.03
C LEU A 252 -13.45 1.50 -26.52
N LYS A 253 -13.16 1.36 -27.82
CA LYS A 253 -12.62 0.13 -28.40
C LYS A 253 -11.20 -0.19 -27.95
N LEU A 254 -10.37 0.82 -27.66
CA LEU A 254 -9.04 0.59 -27.05
C LEU A 254 -9.20 0.16 -25.59
N ILE A 255 -10.10 0.81 -24.85
CA ILE A 255 -10.45 0.47 -23.46
C ILE A 255 -10.99 -0.97 -23.36
N ASP A 256 -11.96 -1.37 -24.18
CA ASP A 256 -12.51 -2.74 -24.21
C ASP A 256 -11.51 -3.83 -24.67
N ALA A 257 -10.36 -3.45 -25.25
CA ALA A 257 -9.38 -4.40 -25.80
C ALA A 257 -8.21 -4.70 -24.85
N HIS A 258 -7.90 -3.82 -23.90
CA HIS A 258 -6.89 -4.00 -22.85
C HIS A 258 -5.43 -4.31 -23.32
N LEU A 259 -5.10 -4.07 -24.59
CA LEU A 259 -3.82 -4.52 -25.22
C LEU A 259 -2.57 -3.69 -24.85
N GLY A 260 -2.57 -3.01 -23.70
CA GLY A 260 -1.46 -2.16 -23.26
C GLY A 260 -1.38 -0.83 -24.03
N PHE A 261 -0.16 -0.33 -24.22
CA PHE A 261 0.09 1.00 -24.80
C PHE A 261 -0.38 1.19 -26.26
N ALA A 262 -1.33 2.11 -26.47
CA ALA A 262 -1.75 2.63 -27.78
C ALA A 262 -1.89 4.16 -27.77
N ASP A 263 -1.94 4.80 -28.94
CA ASP A 263 -2.13 6.25 -29.07
C ASP A 263 -3.61 6.61 -28.92
N SER A 264 -3.98 7.51 -28.00
CA SER A 264 -5.38 7.92 -27.80
C SER A 264 -5.89 8.76 -28.98
N PRO A 265 -7.08 8.47 -29.55
CA PRO A 265 -7.69 9.30 -30.60
C PRO A 265 -8.04 10.71 -30.13
N ILE A 266 -8.35 10.92 -28.84
CA ILE A 266 -8.74 12.23 -28.29
C ILE A 266 -7.51 13.02 -27.79
N PHE A 267 -6.56 12.33 -27.15
CA PHE A 267 -5.43 12.95 -26.42
C PHE A 267 -4.06 12.81 -27.08
N ILE A 268 -3.96 12.04 -28.17
CA ILE A 268 -2.82 11.92 -29.11
C ILE A 268 -1.57 11.22 -28.54
N TYR A 269 -1.28 11.33 -27.24
CA TYR A 269 -0.19 10.60 -26.59
C TYR A 269 -0.55 9.12 -26.31
N LYS A 270 0.44 8.33 -25.87
CA LYS A 270 0.24 6.92 -25.51
C LYS A 270 -0.38 6.73 -24.12
N GLU A 271 -1.41 5.90 -24.04
CA GLU A 271 -2.04 5.48 -22.78
C GLU A 271 -2.00 3.95 -22.64
N ASP A 272 -1.89 3.44 -21.41
CA ASP A 272 -1.85 2.01 -21.10
C ASP A 272 -3.26 1.45 -20.92
N TYR A 273 -3.85 0.93 -22.01
CA TYR A 273 -5.21 0.39 -21.95
C TYR A 273 -5.33 -0.91 -21.14
N SER A 274 -4.22 -1.55 -20.73
CA SER A 274 -4.27 -2.70 -19.81
C SER A 274 -4.79 -2.32 -18.42
N GLN A 275 -4.65 -1.04 -18.03
CA GLN A 275 -5.08 -0.53 -16.73
C GLN A 275 -6.59 -0.59 -16.51
N TYR A 276 -7.38 -0.60 -17.59
CA TYR A 276 -8.84 -0.51 -17.54
C TYR A 276 -9.55 -1.86 -17.26
N VAL A 277 -8.80 -2.93 -17.00
CA VAL A 277 -9.35 -4.22 -16.54
C VAL A 277 -9.79 -4.09 -15.07
N PRO A 278 -11.10 -4.25 -14.74
CA PRO A 278 -11.55 -4.25 -13.35
C PRO A 278 -10.95 -5.43 -12.57
N ARG A 279 -10.36 -5.14 -11.42
CA ARG A 279 -9.66 -6.08 -10.52
C ARG A 279 -9.94 -5.73 -9.06
N GLY A 280 -9.66 -6.64 -8.11
CA GLY A 280 -10.06 -6.48 -6.70
C GLY A 280 -11.57 -6.47 -6.48
N HIS A 281 -12.06 -5.76 -5.46
CA HIS A 281 -13.49 -5.66 -5.14
C HIS A 281 -14.36 -5.17 -6.30
N TYR A 282 -13.79 -4.48 -7.29
CA TYR A 282 -14.54 -4.00 -8.45
C TYR A 282 -15.08 -5.11 -9.35
N THR A 283 -14.62 -6.36 -9.19
CA THR A 283 -15.22 -7.51 -9.91
C THR A 283 -16.56 -7.96 -9.31
N ARG A 284 -16.91 -7.53 -8.07
CA ARG A 284 -18.05 -8.05 -7.30
C ARG A 284 -19.41 -7.64 -7.85
N SER A 285 -19.56 -6.45 -8.42
CA SER A 285 -20.81 -5.98 -9.05
C SER A 285 -20.57 -5.33 -10.41
N GLU A 286 -21.57 -5.37 -11.29
CA GLU A 286 -21.54 -4.65 -12.57
C GLU A 286 -21.52 -3.12 -12.37
N LYS A 287 -22.09 -2.61 -11.26
CA LYS A 287 -22.03 -1.19 -10.90
C LYS A 287 -20.58 -0.75 -10.62
N LEU A 288 -19.85 -1.56 -9.85
CA LEU A 288 -18.43 -1.32 -9.56
C LEU A 288 -17.51 -1.52 -10.78
N LYS A 289 -17.81 -2.46 -11.70
CA LYS A 289 -17.05 -2.61 -12.97
C LYS A 289 -17.16 -1.37 -13.85
N ASN A 290 -18.37 -0.81 -13.96
CA ASN A 290 -18.61 0.41 -14.74
C ASN A 290 -17.98 1.65 -14.07
N TYR A 291 -18.08 1.75 -12.75
CA TYR A 291 -17.38 2.76 -11.95
C TYR A 291 -15.86 2.69 -12.16
N PHE A 292 -15.23 1.53 -11.95
CA PHE A 292 -13.78 1.32 -12.10
C PHE A 292 -13.27 1.91 -13.42
N ARG A 293 -13.94 1.56 -14.53
CA ARG A 293 -13.53 1.97 -15.87
C ARG A 293 -13.66 3.49 -16.07
N ALA A 294 -14.74 4.10 -15.57
CA ALA A 294 -14.97 5.54 -15.67
C ALA A 294 -14.03 6.34 -14.76
N PHE A 295 -13.80 5.88 -13.52
CA PHE A 295 -12.90 6.54 -12.57
C PHE A 295 -11.45 6.46 -13.03
N MET A 296 -11.02 5.29 -13.54
CA MET A 296 -9.71 5.15 -14.21
C MET A 296 -9.56 6.07 -15.41
N TRP A 297 -10.59 6.26 -16.24
CA TRP A 297 -10.56 7.25 -17.32
C TRP A 297 -10.37 8.68 -16.81
N TYR A 298 -11.10 9.07 -15.75
CA TYR A 298 -10.99 10.41 -15.16
C TYR A 298 -9.70 10.67 -14.37
N GLY A 299 -9.01 9.62 -13.90
CA GLY A 299 -7.71 9.71 -13.24
C GLY A 299 -6.49 9.49 -14.13
N ARG A 300 -6.57 8.68 -15.19
CA ARG A 300 -5.41 8.36 -16.04
C ARG A 300 -5.22 9.31 -17.22
N VAL A 301 -6.27 9.97 -17.68
CA VAL A 301 -6.18 10.98 -18.75
C VAL A 301 -5.72 12.33 -18.19
N SER A 302 -4.68 12.91 -18.79
CA SER A 302 -4.13 14.22 -18.46
C SER A 302 -4.24 15.17 -19.67
N MET A 303 -4.64 16.41 -19.42
CA MET A 303 -4.57 17.50 -20.39
C MET A 303 -3.22 18.22 -20.24
N LEU A 304 -2.25 17.83 -21.07
CA LEU A 304 -0.83 18.15 -20.91
C LEU A 304 -0.52 19.65 -21.02
N LEU A 305 0.31 20.13 -20.09
CA LEU A 305 0.75 21.51 -19.99
C LEU A 305 1.97 21.80 -20.89
N LYS A 306 2.94 20.87 -20.96
CA LYS A 306 4.18 21.01 -21.75
C LYS A 306 3.97 20.61 -23.22
N SER A 307 4.92 21.01 -24.09
CA SER A 307 4.83 20.78 -25.53
C SER A 307 6.16 21.03 -26.24
N SER A 308 6.42 20.29 -27.32
CA SER A 308 7.56 20.51 -28.20
C SER A 308 7.21 21.30 -29.47
N ASP A 309 8.12 22.17 -29.89
CA ASP A 309 8.16 22.85 -31.19
C ASP A 309 8.61 21.91 -32.33
N ALA A 310 9.18 20.74 -32.01
CA ALA A 310 9.58 19.73 -32.98
C ALA A 310 8.48 18.72 -33.32
N ILE A 311 7.35 18.72 -32.59
CA ILE A 311 6.22 17.80 -32.80
C ILE A 311 5.13 18.49 -33.62
N LEU A 312 4.59 17.78 -34.62
CA LEU A 312 3.53 18.30 -35.49
C LEU A 312 2.15 18.15 -34.83
N PRO A 313 1.18 19.05 -35.12
CA PRO A 313 -0.20 18.92 -34.63
C PRO A 313 -0.81 17.56 -34.98
N GLY A 314 -1.49 16.94 -34.02
CA GLY A 314 -2.06 15.59 -34.15
C GLY A 314 -1.03 14.46 -34.11
N THR A 315 0.19 14.69 -33.59
CA THR A 315 1.19 13.63 -33.41
C THR A 315 1.84 13.68 -32.02
N THR A 316 2.44 12.57 -31.60
CA THR A 316 3.17 12.42 -30.34
C THR A 316 4.60 11.92 -30.57
N ASN A 317 5.52 12.23 -29.66
CA ASN A 317 6.87 11.68 -29.65
C ASN A 317 7.35 11.39 -28.21
N PRO A 318 7.27 10.14 -27.73
CA PRO A 318 7.72 9.76 -26.37
C PRO A 318 9.23 9.88 -26.09
N ARG A 319 10.02 10.38 -27.05
CA ARG A 319 11.46 10.63 -26.93
C ARG A 319 11.83 12.11 -27.08
N ASP A 320 10.84 13.01 -27.17
CA ASP A 320 11.10 14.45 -27.16
C ASP A 320 11.33 14.92 -25.72
N LYS A 321 12.34 15.79 -25.54
CA LYS A 321 12.72 16.29 -24.21
C LYS A 321 11.90 17.50 -23.74
N LYS A 322 11.13 18.16 -24.61
CA LYS A 322 10.36 19.39 -24.29
C LYS A 322 8.87 19.16 -24.01
N GLY A 323 8.34 17.98 -24.34
CA GLY A 323 6.92 17.66 -24.20
C GLY A 323 6.46 16.60 -25.18
N LEU A 324 5.45 15.82 -24.80
CA LEU A 324 4.99 14.62 -25.51
C LEU A 324 4.13 14.91 -26.75
N ILE A 325 3.62 16.14 -26.88
CA ILE A 325 2.69 16.60 -27.94
C ILE A 325 3.09 17.97 -28.49
N SER A 326 2.42 18.40 -29.57
CA SER A 326 2.65 19.70 -30.22
C SER A 326 2.24 20.90 -29.36
N ILE A 327 2.80 22.08 -29.64
CA ILE A 327 2.38 23.36 -29.04
C ILE A 327 0.88 23.63 -29.26
N TYR A 328 0.33 23.24 -30.41
CA TYR A 328 -1.09 23.41 -30.70
C TYR A 328 -1.95 22.53 -29.81
N ASP A 329 -1.64 21.23 -29.71
CA ASP A 329 -2.45 20.28 -28.96
C ASP A 329 -2.39 20.55 -27.45
N ALA A 330 -1.22 20.95 -26.91
CA ALA A 330 -1.11 21.40 -25.53
C ALA A 330 -1.82 22.75 -25.29
N ARG A 331 -1.99 23.61 -26.30
CA ARG A 331 -2.83 24.82 -26.18
C ARG A 331 -4.30 24.44 -26.09
N ILE A 332 -4.77 23.52 -26.94
CA ILE A 332 -6.15 23.00 -26.91
C ILE A 332 -6.43 22.27 -25.59
N GLN A 333 -5.53 21.40 -25.12
CA GLN A 333 -5.70 20.66 -23.87
C GLN A 333 -5.72 21.61 -22.64
N THR A 334 -4.77 22.55 -22.52
CA THR A 334 -4.83 23.57 -21.46
C THR A 334 -6.11 24.43 -21.53
N THR A 335 -6.61 24.73 -22.74
CA THR A 335 -7.87 25.46 -22.95
C THR A 335 -9.08 24.64 -22.45
N GLY A 336 -9.11 23.34 -22.75
CA GLY A 336 -10.16 22.42 -22.26
C GLY A 336 -10.20 22.33 -20.74
N ALA A 337 -9.03 22.26 -20.10
CA ALA A 337 -8.88 22.29 -18.64
C ALA A 337 -9.38 23.60 -18.03
N CYS A 338 -9.01 24.75 -18.61
CA CYS A 338 -9.49 26.06 -18.15
C CYS A 338 -11.02 26.21 -18.26
N LEU A 339 -11.65 25.65 -19.29
CA LEU A 339 -13.11 25.61 -19.39
C LEU A 339 -13.74 24.83 -18.22
N MET A 340 -13.30 23.58 -17.98
CA MET A 340 -13.83 22.75 -16.89
C MET A 340 -13.63 23.39 -15.52
N ALA A 341 -12.44 23.91 -15.25
CA ALA A 341 -12.14 24.64 -14.00
C ALA A 341 -13.00 25.90 -13.83
N SER A 342 -13.42 26.55 -14.92
CA SER A 342 -14.32 27.69 -14.84
C SER A 342 -15.78 27.30 -14.53
N GLU A 343 -16.26 26.14 -14.97
CA GLU A 343 -17.60 25.66 -14.57
C GLU A 343 -17.62 25.33 -13.06
N PHE A 344 -16.56 24.68 -12.56
CA PHE A 344 -16.35 24.44 -11.13
C PHE A 344 -16.31 25.75 -10.31
N ALA A 345 -15.57 26.77 -10.78
CA ALA A 345 -15.50 28.08 -10.10
C ALA A 345 -16.84 28.82 -10.04
N ASN A 346 -17.72 28.62 -11.04
CA ASN A 346 -19.00 29.30 -11.14
C ASN A 346 -20.16 28.52 -10.49
N ASN A 347 -20.03 27.20 -10.31
CA ASN A 347 -21.09 26.32 -9.82
C ASN A 347 -20.68 25.59 -8.51
N TYR A 348 -21.05 26.20 -7.39
CA TYR A 348 -20.82 25.64 -6.04
C TYR A 348 -21.43 24.25 -5.81
N GLU A 349 -22.52 23.87 -6.50
CA GLU A 349 -23.10 22.53 -6.37
C GLU A 349 -22.22 21.49 -7.09
N LEU A 350 -21.78 21.82 -8.30
CA LEU A 350 -20.87 20.98 -9.09
C LEU A 350 -19.51 20.81 -8.39
N MET A 351 -18.96 21.90 -7.84
CA MET A 351 -17.76 21.85 -7.02
C MET A 351 -17.98 21.01 -5.75
N GLY A 352 -19.11 21.18 -5.06
CA GLY A 352 -19.45 20.38 -3.88
C GLY A 352 -19.53 18.87 -4.15
N LYS A 353 -20.02 18.46 -5.33
CA LYS A 353 -20.02 17.04 -5.75
C LYS A 353 -18.61 16.52 -6.03
N TRP A 354 -17.72 17.36 -6.58
CA TRP A 354 -16.31 17.01 -6.76
C TRP A 354 -15.55 16.95 -5.44
N ASP A 355 -15.66 17.99 -4.61
CA ASP A 355 -15.09 18.09 -3.26
C ASP A 355 -15.48 16.88 -2.40
N ARG A 356 -16.73 16.42 -2.53
CA ARG A 356 -17.26 15.25 -1.82
C ARG A 356 -16.48 13.97 -2.14
N ILE A 357 -16.35 13.64 -3.42
CA ILE A 357 -15.60 12.44 -3.87
C ILE A 357 -14.11 12.60 -3.53
N TYR A 358 -13.55 13.79 -3.80
CA TYR A 358 -12.12 14.04 -3.65
C TYR A 358 -11.69 14.01 -2.18
N SER A 359 -12.43 14.64 -1.27
CA SER A 359 -12.07 14.71 0.17
C SER A 359 -12.07 13.34 0.84
N VAL A 360 -13.04 12.48 0.51
CA VAL A 360 -13.16 11.16 1.14
C VAL A 360 -12.09 10.22 0.58
N THR A 361 -11.90 10.17 -0.75
CA THR A 361 -10.81 9.37 -1.35
C THR A 361 -9.42 9.87 -0.93
N ALA A 362 -9.25 11.17 -0.68
CA ALA A 362 -8.02 11.72 -0.12
C ALA A 362 -7.81 11.38 1.37
N PHE A 363 -8.87 11.08 2.12
CA PHE A 363 -8.75 10.58 3.49
C PHE A 363 -8.34 9.12 3.57
N TYR A 364 -8.76 8.28 2.61
CA TYR A 364 -8.25 6.91 2.50
C TYR A 364 -6.79 6.88 2.03
N VAL A 365 -6.48 7.45 0.86
CA VAL A 365 -5.22 7.18 0.14
C VAL A 365 -4.31 8.42 0.04
N GLY A 366 -4.88 9.62 -0.03
CA GLY A 366 -4.13 10.88 -0.07
C GLY A 366 -4.51 11.81 -1.22
N LEU A 367 -3.86 12.97 -1.24
CA LEU A 367 -4.01 13.95 -2.31
C LEU A 367 -3.35 13.45 -3.61
N SER A 368 -3.79 13.97 -4.75
CA SER A 368 -3.05 13.84 -6.00
C SER A 368 -1.89 14.84 -6.05
N ASP A 369 -0.80 14.46 -6.71
CA ASP A 369 0.32 15.32 -7.09
C ASP A 369 0.24 15.80 -8.56
N ASP A 370 -0.84 15.47 -9.26
CA ASP A 370 -1.22 16.08 -10.53
C ASP A 370 -2.04 17.37 -10.33
N LEU A 371 -2.07 18.23 -11.35
CA LEU A 371 -2.88 19.45 -11.34
C LEU A 371 -4.36 19.12 -11.51
N GLY A 372 -5.24 19.68 -10.67
CA GLY A 372 -6.69 19.46 -10.71
C GLY A 372 -7.51 20.76 -10.80
N PRO A 373 -8.80 20.70 -10.43
CA PRO A 373 -9.67 21.86 -10.39
C PRO A 373 -9.17 23.00 -9.51
N TYR A 374 -8.67 22.74 -8.29
CA TYR A 374 -8.21 23.79 -7.37
C TYR A 374 -7.06 24.63 -7.98
N GLU A 375 -6.06 23.96 -8.56
CA GLU A 375 -4.84 24.58 -9.09
C GLU A 375 -5.16 25.42 -10.33
N TYR A 376 -6.06 24.93 -11.18
CA TYR A 376 -6.55 25.70 -12.33
C TYR A 376 -7.48 26.85 -11.91
N ILE A 377 -8.27 26.70 -10.84
CA ILE A 377 -9.12 27.78 -10.31
C ILE A 377 -8.24 28.90 -9.73
N ASP A 378 -7.19 28.61 -8.96
CA ASP A 378 -6.24 29.64 -8.51
C ASP A 378 -5.51 30.29 -9.68
N ALA A 379 -5.04 29.50 -10.65
CA ALA A 379 -4.37 30.03 -11.83
C ALA A 379 -5.28 30.99 -12.64
N LEU A 380 -6.55 30.63 -12.84
CA LEU A 380 -7.55 31.49 -13.48
C LEU A 380 -7.81 32.76 -12.64
N ASN A 381 -7.99 32.64 -11.32
CA ASN A 381 -8.19 33.77 -10.43
C ASN A 381 -6.98 34.73 -10.42
N SER A 382 -5.77 34.19 -10.45
CA SER A 382 -4.51 34.93 -10.45
C SER A 382 -4.28 35.69 -11.77
N VAL A 383 -4.52 35.06 -12.91
CA VAL A 383 -4.29 35.66 -14.25
C VAL A 383 -5.41 36.62 -14.65
N PHE A 384 -6.67 36.34 -14.30
CA PHE A 384 -7.84 37.14 -14.72
C PHE A 384 -8.45 38.00 -13.61
N GLY A 385 -7.92 37.97 -12.38
CA GLY A 385 -8.37 38.82 -11.27
C GLY A 385 -9.74 38.46 -10.71
N GLY A 386 -10.08 37.17 -10.68
CA GLY A 386 -11.35 36.66 -10.14
C GLY A 386 -12.58 36.82 -11.04
N SER A 387 -12.40 37.12 -12.33
CA SER A 387 -13.49 37.13 -13.32
C SER A 387 -12.98 36.60 -14.67
N PHE A 388 -13.31 35.34 -14.97
CA PHE A 388 -12.89 34.67 -16.19
C PHE A 388 -13.93 34.81 -17.31
N ASP A 389 -13.44 35.01 -18.52
CA ASP A 389 -14.22 34.94 -19.77
C ASP A 389 -13.37 34.14 -20.78
N PRO A 390 -13.86 33.00 -21.29
CA PRO A 390 -13.15 32.16 -22.25
C PRO A 390 -12.59 32.91 -23.47
N ASN A 391 -13.24 33.99 -23.91
CA ASN A 391 -12.78 34.80 -25.05
C ASN A 391 -11.44 35.51 -24.79
N ASN A 392 -11.00 35.61 -23.53
CA ASN A 392 -9.69 36.16 -23.16
C ASN A 392 -8.56 35.11 -23.15
N LEU A 393 -8.85 33.82 -23.41
CA LEU A 393 -7.82 32.81 -23.64
C LEU A 393 -7.12 33.04 -24.99
N ASN A 394 -5.82 33.32 -24.94
CA ASN A 394 -4.95 33.53 -26.10
C ASN A 394 -3.51 33.15 -25.73
N ASP A 395 -2.59 33.15 -26.70
CA ASP A 395 -1.21 32.69 -26.48
C ASP A 395 -0.47 33.40 -25.32
N LYS A 396 -0.79 34.67 -25.03
CA LYS A 396 -0.21 35.38 -23.87
C LYS A 396 -0.81 34.89 -22.55
N THR A 397 -2.14 34.88 -22.43
CA THR A 397 -2.82 34.52 -21.17
C THR A 397 -2.69 33.03 -20.85
N ILE A 398 -2.64 32.16 -21.87
CA ILE A 398 -2.29 30.75 -21.72
C ILE A 398 -0.81 30.62 -21.30
N GLY A 399 0.09 31.45 -21.80
CA GLY A 399 1.47 31.50 -21.30
C GLY A 399 1.56 31.90 -19.81
N GLU A 400 0.79 32.90 -19.39
CA GLU A 400 0.72 33.36 -17.99
C GLU A 400 0.11 32.30 -17.08
N LEU A 401 -0.96 31.61 -17.52
CA LEU A 401 -1.52 30.44 -16.83
C LEU A 401 -0.50 29.30 -16.70
N LYS A 402 0.23 28.97 -17.76
CA LYS A 402 1.25 27.90 -17.73
C LYS A 402 2.39 28.20 -16.76
N VAL A 403 2.80 29.47 -16.63
CA VAL A 403 3.79 29.89 -15.61
C VAL A 403 3.22 29.70 -14.20
N LYS A 404 1.99 30.19 -13.95
CA LYS A 404 1.35 30.08 -12.63
C LYS A 404 1.11 28.61 -12.23
N LEU A 405 0.70 27.76 -13.17
CA LEU A 405 0.51 26.33 -12.94
C LEU A 405 1.82 25.57 -12.65
N THR A 406 2.97 26.04 -13.15
CA THR A 406 4.27 25.46 -12.78
C THR A 406 4.75 25.79 -11.37
N GLU A 407 4.06 26.66 -10.61
CA GLU A 407 4.38 26.91 -9.20
C GLU A 407 4.05 25.71 -8.29
N TYR A 408 3.12 24.84 -8.70
CA TYR A 408 2.75 23.61 -7.99
C TYR A 408 3.73 22.45 -8.20
N GLY A 409 4.64 22.58 -9.17
CA GLY A 409 5.58 21.52 -9.56
C GLY A 409 5.00 20.49 -10.55
N PRO A 410 5.82 19.50 -10.96
CA PRO A 410 5.37 18.31 -11.69
C PRO A 410 4.90 17.21 -10.72
N PRO A 411 4.19 16.17 -11.21
CA PRO A 411 3.96 14.96 -10.42
C PRO A 411 5.30 14.32 -10.03
N LYS A 412 5.35 13.71 -8.84
CA LYS A 412 6.50 12.98 -8.29
C LYS A 412 6.56 11.52 -8.76
N ILE A 413 5.42 10.93 -9.17
CA ILE A 413 5.29 9.53 -9.59
C ILE A 413 4.97 9.44 -11.08
N TYR A 414 5.69 8.59 -11.82
CA TYR A 414 5.48 8.44 -13.27
C TYR A 414 4.33 7.47 -13.60
N GLY A 415 3.10 7.97 -13.68
CA GLY A 415 1.89 7.19 -13.98
C GLY A 415 1.77 6.57 -15.39
N GLY A 416 2.86 6.43 -16.15
CA GLY A 416 2.90 5.81 -17.48
C GLY A 416 2.43 6.68 -18.66
N THR A 417 1.88 7.87 -18.39
CA THR A 417 1.34 8.78 -19.41
C THR A 417 2.38 9.08 -20.50
N GLY A 418 2.02 8.85 -21.76
CA GLY A 418 2.87 9.05 -22.93
C GLY A 418 3.90 7.96 -23.23
N ASN A 419 4.13 6.98 -22.34
CA ASN A 419 5.19 5.96 -22.45
C ASN A 419 6.58 6.58 -22.75
N CYS A 420 6.96 7.54 -21.91
CA CYS A 420 8.16 8.37 -22.03
C CYS A 420 9.44 7.53 -21.85
N VAL A 421 10.52 7.91 -22.54
CA VAL A 421 11.79 7.16 -22.56
C VAL A 421 12.94 8.00 -22.00
N ALA A 422 13.49 7.57 -20.87
CA ALA A 422 14.63 8.19 -20.19
C ALA A 422 15.81 7.22 -20.04
N LEU A 423 17.03 7.76 -20.05
CA LEU A 423 18.30 7.03 -19.85
C LEU A 423 19.10 7.53 -18.62
N THR A 424 18.73 8.67 -18.05
CA THR A 424 19.33 9.25 -16.82
C THR A 424 18.25 9.84 -15.92
N SER A 425 18.54 10.06 -14.64
CA SER A 425 17.60 10.65 -13.69
C SER A 425 17.14 12.06 -14.10
N GLU A 426 17.98 12.86 -14.77
CA GLU A 426 17.53 14.15 -15.32
C GLU A 426 16.56 13.99 -16.49
N GLU A 427 16.71 12.95 -17.31
CA GLU A 427 15.73 12.62 -18.36
C GLU A 427 14.42 12.07 -17.77
N ALA A 428 14.47 11.32 -16.68
CA ALA A 428 13.29 10.81 -15.97
C ALA A 428 12.50 11.94 -15.28
N ASN A 429 13.21 12.85 -14.60
CA ASN A 429 12.62 14.07 -14.05
C ASN A 429 12.04 14.96 -15.16
N GLN A 430 12.68 15.01 -16.34
CA GLN A 430 12.12 15.71 -17.50
C GLN A 430 10.88 15.00 -18.08
N CYS A 431 10.75 13.67 -17.96
CA CYS A 431 9.52 12.95 -18.29
C CYS A 431 8.36 13.32 -17.34
N LEU A 432 8.58 13.37 -16.03
CA LEU A 432 7.58 13.83 -15.03
C LEU A 432 7.07 15.24 -15.37
N ASP A 433 8.02 16.14 -15.61
CA ASP A 433 7.80 17.52 -16.04
C ASP A 433 6.95 17.57 -17.33
N ASN A 434 7.24 16.69 -18.30
CA ASN A 434 6.50 16.56 -19.57
C ASN A 434 5.12 15.89 -19.47
N THR A 435 4.81 15.20 -18.36
CA THR A 435 3.47 14.65 -18.06
C THR A 435 2.56 15.58 -17.25
N ALA A 436 3.10 16.66 -16.68
CA ALA A 436 2.32 17.63 -15.92
C ALA A 436 1.16 18.22 -16.77
N GLY A 437 -0.05 18.18 -16.23
CA GLY A 437 -1.29 18.54 -16.93
C GLY A 437 -2.50 18.40 -16.01
N PHE A 438 -3.68 18.83 -16.47
CA PHE A 438 -4.92 18.72 -15.70
C PHE A 438 -5.46 17.29 -15.70
N ARG A 439 -5.87 16.78 -14.53
CA ARG A 439 -6.67 15.56 -14.38
C ARG A 439 -7.95 15.85 -13.59
N LEU A 440 -9.05 15.20 -13.96
CA LEU A 440 -10.32 15.41 -13.26
C LEU A 440 -10.35 14.71 -11.89
N MET A 441 -9.81 13.50 -11.81
CA MET A 441 -9.69 12.70 -10.58
C MET A 441 -8.29 12.08 -10.50
N GLY A 442 -7.24 12.91 -10.53
CA GLY A 442 -5.83 12.48 -10.60
C GLY A 442 -5.47 11.41 -9.56
N GLN A 443 -4.60 10.47 -9.96
CA GLN A 443 -4.18 9.36 -9.10
C GLN A 443 -3.45 9.89 -7.85
N ARG A 444 -3.53 9.15 -6.73
CA ARG A 444 -3.03 9.64 -5.43
C ARG A 444 -1.53 9.37 -5.27
N PHE A 445 -0.85 10.32 -4.62
CA PHE A 445 0.54 10.13 -4.22
C PHE A 445 0.61 9.15 -3.04
N ILE A 446 1.15 7.95 -3.27
CA ILE A 446 1.44 6.96 -2.21
C ILE A 446 2.95 6.78 -2.05
N PRO A 447 3.47 6.79 -0.80
CA PRO A 447 4.91 6.90 -0.51
C PRO A 447 5.74 5.77 -1.10
N ASP A 448 5.26 4.53 -1.06
CA ASP A 448 5.98 3.35 -1.51
C ASP A 448 6.04 3.24 -3.04
N SER A 449 5.04 3.76 -3.77
CA SER A 449 5.17 3.93 -5.23
C SER A 449 6.14 5.06 -5.61
N TYR A 450 6.33 6.05 -4.73
CA TYR A 450 7.41 7.04 -4.86
C TYR A 450 8.79 6.43 -4.54
N MET A 451 8.92 5.61 -3.49
CA MET A 451 10.13 4.81 -3.23
C MET A 451 10.49 3.96 -4.45
N PHE A 452 9.54 3.16 -4.96
CA PHE A 452 9.70 2.32 -6.14
C PHE A 452 10.08 3.12 -7.40
N THR A 453 9.47 4.28 -7.64
CA THR A 453 9.80 5.13 -8.80
C THR A 453 11.26 5.59 -8.76
N ASN A 454 11.78 5.95 -7.59
CA ASN A 454 13.15 6.42 -7.42
C ASN A 454 14.16 5.26 -7.29
N LEU A 455 13.73 4.04 -6.96
CA LEU A 455 14.58 2.85 -6.86
C LEU A 455 14.54 1.94 -8.11
N VAL A 456 14.24 2.48 -9.30
CA VAL A 456 14.35 1.75 -10.58
C VAL A 456 15.01 2.52 -11.71
N GLY A 457 15.46 1.77 -12.71
CA GLY A 457 15.77 2.22 -14.07
C GLY A 457 16.81 3.33 -14.15
N ALA A 458 16.35 4.52 -14.50
CA ALA A 458 17.19 5.67 -14.76
C ALA A 458 17.78 6.31 -13.49
N TYR A 459 17.21 6.04 -12.31
CA TYR A 459 17.65 6.58 -11.03
C TYR A 459 18.76 5.74 -10.37
N THR A 460 18.68 4.41 -10.47
CA THR A 460 19.68 3.47 -9.92
C THR A 460 20.83 3.17 -10.88
N GLY A 461 20.63 3.41 -12.18
CA GLY A 461 21.64 3.20 -13.22
C GLY A 461 21.92 1.73 -13.53
N ALA A 462 23.12 1.47 -14.07
CA ALA A 462 23.51 0.16 -14.57
C ALA A 462 23.87 -0.82 -13.44
N TYR A 463 23.55 -2.10 -13.65
CA TYR A 463 23.93 -3.19 -12.75
C TYR A 463 25.45 -3.38 -12.70
N MET A 464 25.98 -3.56 -11.50
CA MET A 464 27.42 -3.67 -11.24
C MET A 464 27.87 -5.08 -10.81
N GLY A 465 26.92 -5.95 -10.45
CA GLY A 465 27.18 -7.34 -10.05
C GLY A 465 27.45 -8.31 -11.20
N ASN A 466 27.62 -9.59 -10.85
CA ASN A 466 27.93 -10.69 -11.78
C ASN A 466 26.93 -11.86 -11.74
N GLN A 467 25.82 -11.70 -11.02
CA GLN A 467 24.74 -12.68 -10.88
C GLN A 467 23.54 -12.27 -11.77
N LYS A 468 22.39 -12.90 -11.55
CA LYS A 468 21.11 -12.47 -12.13
C LYS A 468 20.06 -12.38 -11.00
N PRO A 469 20.05 -11.28 -10.22
CA PRO A 469 19.14 -11.09 -9.10
C PRO A 469 17.72 -10.79 -9.62
N PHE A 470 16.72 -10.74 -8.74
CA PHE A 470 15.31 -10.64 -9.15
C PHE A 470 15.04 -9.35 -9.93
N THR A 471 15.54 -8.22 -9.45
CA THR A 471 15.31 -6.87 -10.01
C THR A 471 15.90 -6.64 -11.39
N LEU A 472 16.83 -7.48 -11.85
CA LEU A 472 17.63 -7.24 -13.05
C LEU A 472 16.85 -7.44 -14.36
N VAL A 473 16.84 -6.39 -15.19
CA VAL A 473 16.27 -6.39 -16.56
C VAL A 473 17.32 -5.99 -17.60
N THR A 474 17.38 -6.74 -18.70
CA THR A 474 18.16 -6.38 -19.88
C THR A 474 17.33 -5.46 -20.79
N SER A 475 17.51 -4.15 -20.63
CA SER A 475 16.83 -3.12 -21.41
C SER A 475 17.59 -2.72 -22.68
N GLY A 476 17.01 -1.80 -23.47
CA GLY A 476 17.71 -1.13 -24.56
C GLY A 476 18.89 -0.23 -24.12
N ALA A 477 18.96 0.13 -22.83
CA ALA A 477 20.08 0.84 -22.22
C ALA A 477 21.18 -0.11 -21.68
N GLY A 478 20.91 -1.43 -21.64
CA GLY A 478 21.74 -2.43 -20.98
C GLY A 478 21.09 -3.00 -19.71
N PRO A 479 21.89 -3.66 -18.83
CA PRO A 479 21.39 -4.22 -17.57
C PRO A 479 21.04 -3.12 -16.56
N ILE A 480 19.77 -3.03 -16.18
CA ILE A 480 19.20 -2.03 -15.26
C ILE A 480 18.36 -2.70 -14.16
N ARG A 481 18.09 -1.98 -13.07
CA ARG A 481 17.10 -2.37 -12.06
C ARG A 481 15.72 -2.12 -12.65
N GLY A 482 15.12 -3.11 -13.30
CA GLY A 482 13.86 -2.95 -14.03
C GLY A 482 12.62 -3.19 -13.17
N PHE A 483 12.80 -3.65 -11.94
CA PHE A 483 11.77 -3.88 -10.94
C PHE A 483 12.31 -3.49 -9.56
N PRO A 484 11.45 -3.05 -8.64
CA PRO A 484 11.77 -3.02 -7.21
C PRO A 484 11.59 -4.42 -6.59
N ARG A 485 11.72 -4.50 -5.26
CA ARG A 485 11.28 -5.61 -4.38
C ARG A 485 10.34 -5.04 -3.33
N GLY A 486 9.43 -5.83 -2.76
CA GLY A 486 8.69 -5.42 -1.55
C GLY A 486 9.63 -5.02 -0.40
N LEU A 487 10.81 -5.68 -0.33
CA LEU A 487 11.92 -5.34 0.58
C LEU A 487 12.35 -3.87 0.53
N ASP A 488 12.26 -3.19 -0.63
CA ASP A 488 12.66 -1.78 -0.76
C ASP A 488 11.79 -0.87 0.13
N VAL A 489 10.50 -1.21 0.28
CA VAL A 489 9.56 -0.49 1.15
C VAL A 489 9.91 -0.72 2.60
N MET A 490 10.12 -1.98 2.99
CA MET A 490 10.37 -2.37 4.38
C MET A 490 11.70 -1.83 4.89
N ALA A 491 12.74 -1.80 4.03
CA ALA A 491 14.02 -1.16 4.29
C ALA A 491 13.87 0.35 4.61
N LEU A 492 13.09 1.08 3.79
CA LEU A 492 12.81 2.52 4.00
C LEU A 492 11.76 2.81 5.08
N LEU A 493 11.00 1.80 5.52
CA LEU A 493 10.21 1.86 6.76
C LEU A 493 11.08 1.66 8.01
N GLY A 494 12.30 1.15 7.88
CA GLY A 494 13.28 1.03 8.98
C GLY A 494 13.90 -0.36 9.16
N SER A 495 13.45 -1.38 8.42
CA SER A 495 13.93 -2.75 8.55
C SER A 495 15.37 -2.89 8.05
N ASP A 496 16.35 -2.88 8.95
CA ASP A 496 17.75 -3.19 8.60
C ASP A 496 17.88 -4.62 8.04
N ARG A 497 17.09 -5.58 8.55
CA ARG A 497 16.98 -6.95 7.99
C ARG A 497 16.59 -6.97 6.51
N SER A 498 15.72 -6.04 6.07
CA SER A 498 15.37 -5.91 4.65
C SER A 498 16.52 -5.35 3.80
N LYS A 499 17.36 -4.49 4.38
CA LYS A 499 18.59 -3.98 3.72
C LYS A 499 19.60 -5.10 3.54
N GLU A 500 19.79 -5.96 4.56
CA GLU A 500 20.64 -7.15 4.46
C GLU A 500 20.18 -8.08 3.32
N LEU A 501 18.89 -8.42 3.27
CA LEU A 501 18.34 -9.30 2.23
C LEU A 501 18.49 -8.72 0.82
N LEU A 502 18.36 -7.40 0.64
CA LEU A 502 18.61 -6.73 -0.65
C LEU A 502 20.08 -6.84 -1.10
N ASP A 503 21.03 -6.80 -0.16
CA ASP A 503 22.46 -6.98 -0.42
C ASP A 503 22.82 -8.46 -0.67
N GLU A 504 22.33 -9.39 0.16
CA GLU A 504 22.57 -10.84 0.02
C GLU A 504 22.02 -11.39 -1.30
N LEU A 505 20.81 -10.97 -1.68
CA LEU A 505 20.17 -11.31 -2.95
C LEU A 505 20.68 -10.46 -4.12
N ASN A 506 21.60 -9.52 -3.86
CA ASN A 506 22.33 -8.73 -4.85
C ASN A 506 21.42 -7.80 -5.69
N ASP A 507 20.25 -7.46 -5.12
CA ASP A 507 19.20 -6.61 -5.68
C ASP A 507 19.42 -5.11 -5.39
N SER A 508 20.42 -4.76 -4.58
CA SER A 508 20.93 -3.39 -4.37
C SER A 508 22.01 -2.98 -5.38
N ASN A 509 22.71 -3.93 -6.02
CA ASN A 509 24.03 -3.72 -6.65
C ASN A 509 24.00 -3.00 -8.02
N TYR A 510 23.58 -1.73 -8.02
CA TYR A 510 23.47 -0.84 -9.18
C TYR A 510 24.19 0.49 -8.92
N LYS A 511 24.77 1.06 -9.97
CA LYS A 511 25.79 2.14 -9.90
C LYS A 511 25.40 3.37 -9.04
N GLU A 512 24.13 3.72 -8.95
CA GLU A 512 23.62 4.89 -8.22
C GLU A 512 22.66 4.51 -7.07
N TYR A 513 22.47 3.22 -6.78
CA TYR A 513 21.48 2.74 -5.81
C TYR A 513 21.74 3.30 -4.41
N ASP A 514 22.94 3.11 -3.84
CA ASP A 514 23.27 3.52 -2.47
C ASP A 514 23.01 5.02 -2.24
N ARG A 515 23.33 5.86 -3.24
CA ARG A 515 23.07 7.31 -3.22
C ARG A 515 21.57 7.59 -3.21
N GLN A 516 20.82 6.94 -4.10
CA GLN A 516 19.40 7.21 -4.27
C GLN A 516 18.55 6.65 -3.12
N TYR A 517 18.96 5.50 -2.58
CA TYR A 517 18.44 4.92 -1.36
C TYR A 517 18.69 5.84 -0.17
N LYS A 518 19.92 6.35 0.02
CA LYS A 518 20.21 7.23 1.16
C LYS A 518 19.48 8.58 1.07
N GLU A 519 19.26 9.12 -0.13
CA GLU A 519 18.42 10.31 -0.32
C GLU A 519 16.95 10.08 0.09
N LEU A 520 16.42 8.86 -0.09
CA LEU A 520 15.08 8.50 0.40
C LEU A 520 15.08 8.22 1.91
N GLU A 521 16.08 7.50 2.43
CA GLU A 521 16.20 7.22 3.87
C GLU A 521 16.28 8.54 4.66
N ASP A 522 17.10 9.51 4.20
CA ASP A 522 17.19 10.84 4.82
C ASP A 522 15.89 11.68 4.67
N GLU A 523 15.03 11.42 3.67
CA GLU A 523 13.70 12.04 3.55
C GLU A 523 12.71 11.41 4.55
N PHE A 524 12.58 10.08 4.56
CA PHE A 524 11.61 9.37 5.39
C PHE A 524 11.97 9.35 6.89
N ASP A 525 13.25 9.38 7.26
CA ASP A 525 13.72 9.58 8.65
C ASP A 525 13.43 10.99 9.17
N SER A 526 13.18 11.97 8.28
CA SER A 526 12.87 13.35 8.67
C SER A 526 11.40 13.58 9.02
N PHE A 527 10.50 12.67 8.65
CA PHE A 527 9.05 12.81 8.79
C PHE A 527 8.58 12.70 10.25
N ASP A 528 7.81 13.70 10.69
CA ASP A 528 7.22 13.73 12.03
C ASP A 528 5.95 12.87 12.16
N THR A 529 5.36 12.85 13.37
CA THR A 529 4.16 12.06 13.66
C THR A 529 2.89 12.56 12.98
N ALA A 530 2.83 13.83 12.55
CA ALA A 530 1.76 14.33 11.71
C ALA A 530 1.98 13.94 10.24
N GLU A 531 3.24 13.87 9.78
CA GLU A 531 3.57 13.43 8.44
C GLU A 531 3.28 11.94 8.22
N TRP A 532 3.61 11.09 9.19
CA TRP A 532 3.27 9.66 9.18
C TRP A 532 1.77 9.37 9.35
N ASN A 533 0.93 10.36 9.67
CA ASN A 533 -0.51 10.17 9.90
C ASN A 533 -1.36 11.16 9.07
N LYS A 534 -0.84 11.59 7.90
CA LYS A 534 -1.52 12.48 6.94
C LYS A 534 -2.89 11.97 6.49
N ASN A 535 -3.07 10.66 6.37
CA ASN A 535 -4.29 9.97 5.97
C ASN A 535 -4.21 8.47 6.37
N LEU A 536 -5.26 7.69 6.13
CA LEU A 536 -5.34 6.29 6.58
C LEU A 536 -4.23 5.38 6.00
N TYR A 537 -3.81 5.59 4.74
CA TYR A 537 -2.72 4.84 4.09
C TYR A 537 -1.39 5.02 4.83
N TRP A 538 -1.03 6.27 5.13
CA TRP A 538 0.22 6.58 5.84
C TRP A 538 0.20 6.03 7.27
N SER A 539 -0.94 6.15 7.97
CA SER A 539 -1.12 5.58 9.31
C SER A 539 -1.02 4.06 9.34
N TRP A 540 -1.41 3.35 8.27
CA TRP A 540 -1.25 1.90 8.17
C TRP A 540 0.24 1.52 8.01
N LEU A 541 0.98 2.18 7.12
CA LEU A 541 2.44 1.99 7.03
C LEU A 541 3.16 2.34 8.34
N PHE A 542 2.70 3.38 9.04
CA PHE A 542 3.19 3.74 10.38
C PHE A 542 2.87 2.67 11.43
N ALA A 543 1.74 1.97 11.31
CA ALA A 543 1.39 0.85 12.19
C ALA A 543 2.27 -0.40 11.95
N LEU A 544 2.82 -0.61 10.75
CA LEU A 544 3.72 -1.73 10.47
C LEU A 544 5.11 -1.59 11.12
N LYS A 545 5.64 -0.36 11.27
CA LYS A 545 7.03 -0.13 11.72
C LYS A 545 7.47 -0.93 12.99
N PRO A 546 6.67 -1.06 14.06
CA PRO A 546 7.08 -1.82 15.26
C PRO A 546 7.32 -3.33 15.02
N LEU A 547 6.80 -3.90 13.93
CA LEU A 547 7.07 -5.30 13.55
C LEU A 547 8.46 -5.44 12.90
N LEU A 548 8.99 -4.34 12.35
CA LEU A 548 10.27 -4.28 11.64
C LEU A 548 11.47 -3.95 12.54
N ASP A 549 11.23 -3.66 13.83
CA ASP A 549 12.24 -3.24 14.81
C ASP A 549 13.00 -4.43 15.44
N ASP A 550 14.24 -4.19 15.88
CA ASP A 550 15.10 -5.17 16.55
C ASP A 550 14.59 -5.53 17.96
N HIS A 551 14.11 -6.76 18.12
CA HIS A 551 13.58 -7.27 19.38
C HIS A 551 14.71 -7.73 20.32
N GLY A 552 15.24 -6.80 21.11
CA GLY A 552 16.37 -7.00 22.02
C GLY A 552 16.07 -7.74 23.34
N ALA A 553 16.95 -7.55 24.34
CA ALA A 553 16.81 -8.16 25.66
C ALA A 553 15.53 -7.71 26.40
N GLY A 554 14.81 -8.67 27.00
CA GLY A 554 13.55 -8.45 27.70
C GLY A 554 12.30 -8.82 26.90
N TYR A 555 12.43 -9.04 25.58
CA TYR A 555 11.45 -9.75 24.75
C TYR A 555 11.61 -11.28 24.85
N PRO A 556 10.55 -12.08 24.53
CA PRO A 556 10.63 -13.54 24.49
C PRO A 556 11.75 -14.08 23.58
N THR A 557 12.35 -15.21 23.94
CA THR A 557 13.49 -15.82 23.20
C THR A 557 13.24 -15.93 21.69
N PHE A 558 12.05 -16.35 21.25
CA PHE A 558 11.75 -16.55 19.83
C PHE A 558 11.87 -15.26 19.01
N MET A 559 11.46 -14.11 19.57
CA MET A 559 11.52 -12.81 18.89
C MET A 559 12.94 -12.31 18.66
N GLN A 560 13.91 -12.77 19.46
CA GLN A 560 15.30 -12.34 19.44
C GLN A 560 16.13 -13.07 18.37
N THR A 561 15.51 -13.45 17.25
CA THR A 561 16.13 -14.26 16.20
C THR A 561 15.89 -13.66 14.81
N ASP A 562 16.90 -13.72 13.95
CA ASP A 562 16.85 -13.27 12.55
C ASP A 562 15.71 -13.98 11.80
N ALA A 563 15.40 -15.23 12.18
CA ALA A 563 14.27 -15.99 11.65
C ALA A 563 12.90 -15.38 12.02
N TRP A 564 12.75 -14.80 13.22
CA TRP A 564 11.55 -14.07 13.60
C TRP A 564 11.45 -12.71 12.88
N GLN A 565 12.57 -12.04 12.64
CA GLN A 565 12.60 -10.87 11.77
C GLN A 565 12.15 -11.23 10.34
N ASP A 566 12.59 -12.38 9.81
CA ASP A 566 12.12 -12.91 8.53
C ASP A 566 10.61 -13.27 8.54
N LYS A 567 10.03 -13.69 9.70
CA LYS A 567 8.58 -13.84 9.90
C LYS A 567 7.89 -12.49 9.86
N GLU A 568 8.27 -11.53 10.71
CA GLU A 568 7.60 -10.22 10.80
C GLU A 568 7.72 -9.41 9.51
N LEU A 569 8.83 -9.55 8.80
CA LEU A 569 8.99 -9.04 7.44
C LEU A 569 7.99 -9.68 6.48
N THR A 570 7.76 -11.00 6.59
CA THR A 570 6.75 -11.71 5.78
C THR A 570 5.32 -11.28 6.15
N THR A 571 4.98 -11.13 7.44
CA THR A 571 3.70 -10.60 7.93
C THR A 571 3.47 -9.15 7.46
N SER A 572 4.51 -8.31 7.52
CA SER A 572 4.46 -6.91 7.08
C SER A 572 4.33 -6.79 5.57
N LEU A 573 5.02 -7.64 4.80
CA LEU A 573 4.90 -7.72 3.34
C LEU A 573 3.55 -8.29 2.91
N ALA A 574 3.01 -9.27 3.63
CA ALA A 574 1.63 -9.71 3.43
C ALA A 574 0.65 -8.55 3.65
N SER A 575 0.70 -7.86 4.79
CA SER A 575 -0.19 -6.71 5.03
C SER A 575 0.06 -5.52 4.10
N TRP A 576 1.28 -5.30 3.63
CA TRP A 576 1.54 -4.29 2.61
C TRP A 576 1.00 -4.73 1.24
N ALA A 577 1.04 -6.03 0.89
CA ALA A 577 0.35 -6.56 -0.27
C ALA A 577 -1.18 -6.43 -0.11
N GLU A 578 -1.74 -6.67 1.09
CA GLU A 578 -3.17 -6.41 1.37
C GLU A 578 -3.52 -4.92 1.21
N LEU A 579 -2.69 -4.01 1.75
CA LEU A 579 -2.81 -2.55 1.55
C LEU A 579 -2.65 -2.15 0.08
N ARG A 580 -1.74 -2.77 -0.67
CA ARG A 580 -1.55 -2.57 -2.13
C ARG A 580 -2.68 -3.13 -2.96
N HIS A 581 -3.40 -4.10 -2.42
CA HIS A 581 -4.63 -4.61 -2.99
C HIS A 581 -5.80 -3.67 -2.73
N ASP A 582 -6.02 -3.30 -1.47
CA ASP A 582 -6.84 -2.17 -1.04
C ASP A 582 -6.38 -0.84 -1.70
N THR A 583 -5.24 -0.84 -2.39
CA THR A 583 -4.73 0.20 -3.31
C THR A 583 -4.52 -0.20 -4.81
N ILE A 584 -5.30 -1.14 -5.40
CA ILE A 584 -5.18 -1.62 -6.81
C ILE A 584 -5.83 -0.77 -7.96
N LEU A 585 -7.16 -0.52 -7.98
CA LEU A 585 -7.68 0.85 -8.24
C LEU A 585 -7.77 1.60 -6.90
N TYR A 586 -7.39 0.89 -5.84
CA TYR A 586 -7.89 0.90 -4.47
C TYR A 586 -9.05 -0.14 -4.15
N ALA A 587 -8.80 -1.50 -3.93
CA ALA A 587 -9.80 -2.63 -3.65
C ALA A 587 -9.39 -4.18 -3.48
N LYS A 588 -10.04 -5.08 -2.65
CA LYS A 588 -9.74 -6.58 -2.38
C LYS A 588 -10.94 -7.66 -2.29
N GLN A 589 -10.89 -8.90 -1.64
CA GLN A 589 -11.85 -10.11 -1.86
C GLN A 589 -12.09 -11.31 -0.78
N SER A 590 -13.09 -12.30 -0.90
CA SER A 590 -13.41 -13.49 0.07
C SER A 590 -14.38 -14.80 -0.12
N TYR A 591 -14.87 -15.43 1.03
CA TYR A 591 -15.25 -16.78 1.66
C TYR A 591 -16.69 -17.47 1.48
N THR A 592 -17.39 -18.41 2.24
CA THR A 592 -17.37 -19.29 3.52
C THR A 592 -18.23 -20.64 3.39
N MET A 593 -18.89 -21.46 4.31
CA MET A 593 -19.38 -21.52 5.76
C MET A 593 -19.93 -22.93 6.29
N VAL A 594 -20.24 -23.09 7.63
CA VAL A 594 -21.25 -23.97 8.40
C VAL A 594 -20.75 -24.96 9.52
N ALA A 595 -21.38 -25.02 10.74
CA ALA A 595 -20.95 -25.78 11.98
C ALA A 595 -22.06 -26.31 12.99
N THR A 596 -21.72 -27.11 14.05
CA THR A 596 -22.56 -27.52 15.25
C THR A 596 -21.74 -27.89 16.56
N SER A 597 -22.34 -28.45 17.65
CA SER A 597 -21.98 -28.21 19.10
C SER A 597 -21.56 -29.38 20.07
N ALA A 598 -21.07 -29.05 21.30
CA ALA A 598 -20.31 -29.88 22.29
C ALA A 598 -21.01 -30.46 23.58
N PRO A 599 -20.28 -31.26 24.41
CA PRO A 599 -20.40 -31.30 25.90
C PRO A 599 -19.05 -31.48 26.71
N PRO A 600 -19.00 -31.29 28.07
CA PRO A 600 -17.73 -31.13 28.87
C PRO A 600 -17.40 -32.24 29.91
N ILE A 601 -16.18 -32.24 30.53
CA ILE A 601 -15.87 -32.66 31.94
C ILE A 601 -14.41 -32.42 32.45
N GLU A 602 -14.30 -31.92 33.70
CA GLU A 602 -13.20 -31.94 34.72
C GLU A 602 -11.76 -31.40 34.45
N GLU A 603 -11.09 -31.02 35.55
CA GLU A 603 -9.89 -30.15 35.61
C GLU A 603 -8.54 -30.91 35.70
N GLU A 604 -7.58 -30.56 34.83
CA GLU A 604 -6.17 -30.44 35.23
C GLU A 604 -5.69 -29.00 34.93
N LYS A 605 -4.48 -28.63 35.37
CA LYS A 605 -4.01 -27.23 35.31
C LYS A 605 -3.98 -26.71 33.87
N PRO A 606 -4.44 -25.48 33.60
CA PRO A 606 -4.57 -25.00 32.24
C PRO A 606 -3.21 -24.88 31.54
N VAL A 607 -3.19 -25.39 30.32
CA VAL A 607 -2.27 -24.95 29.27
C VAL A 607 -2.92 -23.71 28.66
N VAL A 608 -2.26 -22.57 28.74
CA VAL A 608 -2.83 -21.25 28.39
C VAL A 608 -2.25 -20.73 27.09
N GLY A 609 -3.07 -20.00 26.33
CA GLY A 609 -2.63 -19.25 25.16
C GLY A 609 -1.78 -18.02 25.50
N TYR A 610 -1.38 -17.28 24.47
CA TYR A 610 -0.46 -16.14 24.54
C TYR A 610 -0.78 -15.14 23.41
N VAL A 611 -0.45 -13.86 23.58
CA VAL A 611 -0.52 -12.85 22.49
C VAL A 611 0.88 -12.55 21.99
N GLU A 612 1.03 -12.40 20.67
CA GLU A 612 2.28 -11.95 20.04
C GLU A 612 2.63 -10.55 20.58
N PRO A 613 3.69 -10.39 21.39
CA PRO A 613 3.69 -9.34 22.41
C PRO A 613 4.30 -8.03 21.90
N VAL A 614 3.60 -7.39 20.97
CA VAL A 614 3.94 -6.09 20.36
C VAL A 614 2.90 -5.01 20.72
N PRO A 615 2.90 -4.47 21.96
CA PRO A 615 1.81 -3.60 22.43
C PRO A 615 1.77 -2.26 21.69
N GLU A 616 2.91 -1.80 21.16
CA GLU A 616 2.96 -0.60 20.32
C GLU A 616 2.24 -0.80 18.97
N PHE A 617 2.40 -1.96 18.32
CA PHE A 617 1.67 -2.28 17.10
C PHE A 617 0.15 -2.22 17.33
N TYR A 618 -0.37 -2.91 18.35
CA TYR A 618 -1.80 -2.92 18.65
C TYR A 618 -2.32 -1.51 18.98
N ASN A 619 -1.50 -0.66 19.61
CA ASN A 619 -1.83 0.72 19.96
C ASN A 619 -1.85 1.64 18.72
N ARG A 620 -0.88 1.52 17.80
CA ARG A 620 -0.89 2.24 16.51
C ARG A 620 -2.10 1.82 15.65
N LEU A 621 -2.43 0.53 15.61
CA LEU A 621 -3.59 0.01 14.90
C LEU A 621 -4.93 0.42 15.56
N LEU A 622 -4.97 0.57 16.88
CA LEU A 622 -6.10 1.17 17.61
C LEU A 622 -6.30 2.64 17.25
N ALA A 623 -5.22 3.43 17.24
CA ALA A 623 -5.27 4.84 16.83
C ALA A 623 -5.77 5.00 15.38
N LEU A 624 -5.33 4.12 14.47
CA LEU A 624 -5.80 4.04 13.10
C LEU A 624 -7.29 3.64 13.01
N THR A 625 -7.73 2.62 13.75
CA THR A 625 -9.15 2.21 13.81
C THR A 625 -10.06 3.36 14.29
N ARG A 626 -9.61 4.11 15.32
CA ARG A 626 -10.29 5.32 15.82
C ARG A 626 -10.32 6.44 14.80
N MET A 627 -9.21 6.66 14.08
CA MET A 627 -9.10 7.66 13.01
C MET A 627 -10.09 7.36 11.88
N THR A 628 -10.15 6.10 11.41
CA THR A 628 -11.10 5.62 10.40
C THR A 628 -12.56 5.87 10.83
N ASN A 629 -12.95 5.39 12.01
CA ASN A 629 -14.32 5.54 12.53
C ASN A 629 -14.72 7.01 12.70
N SER A 630 -13.83 7.84 13.26
CA SER A 630 -14.09 9.26 13.52
C SER A 630 -14.18 10.07 12.24
N GLY A 631 -13.21 9.91 11.32
CA GLY A 631 -13.14 10.67 10.08
C GLY A 631 -14.30 10.36 9.13
N LEU A 632 -14.61 9.07 8.93
CA LEU A 632 -15.71 8.64 8.07
C LEU A 632 -17.11 8.95 8.68
N THR A 633 -17.19 9.11 10.02
CA THR A 633 -18.41 9.57 10.69
C THR A 633 -18.60 11.09 10.60
N GLU A 634 -17.56 11.91 10.80
CA GLU A 634 -17.68 13.37 10.59
C GLU A 634 -17.95 13.70 9.11
N MET A 635 -17.43 12.87 8.20
CA MET A 635 -17.75 12.95 6.77
C MET A 635 -19.14 12.41 6.42
N ASP A 636 -19.95 11.84 7.32
CA ASP A 636 -21.30 11.34 6.99
C ASP A 636 -21.30 10.38 5.76
N VAL A 637 -20.32 9.47 5.70
CA VAL A 637 -20.23 8.39 4.69
C VAL A 637 -20.46 6.99 5.30
N LEU A 638 -20.16 6.85 6.59
CA LEU A 638 -20.16 5.58 7.31
C LEU A 638 -21.56 5.19 7.80
N ASP A 639 -21.97 3.95 7.54
CA ASP A 639 -23.22 3.37 8.04
C ASP A 639 -23.07 2.68 9.40
N ASP A 640 -24.21 2.28 9.97
CA ASP A 640 -24.28 1.79 11.35
C ASP A 640 -23.75 0.36 11.52
N SER A 641 -23.76 -0.47 10.46
CA SER A 641 -23.07 -1.77 10.47
C SER A 641 -21.55 -1.56 10.50
N SER A 642 -21.03 -0.65 9.68
CA SER A 642 -19.60 -0.35 9.63
C SER A 642 -19.10 0.32 10.92
N LYS A 643 -19.88 1.22 11.53
CA LYS A 643 -19.60 1.75 12.89
C LYS A 643 -19.57 0.64 13.95
N TYR A 644 -20.48 -0.34 13.86
CA TYR A 644 -20.51 -1.46 14.79
C TYR A 644 -19.26 -2.34 14.66
N ARG A 645 -18.87 -2.74 13.43
CA ARG A 645 -17.65 -3.54 13.21
C ARG A 645 -16.39 -2.84 13.73
N LEU A 646 -16.21 -1.55 13.39
CA LEU A 646 -15.08 -0.74 13.86
C LEU A 646 -15.05 -0.59 15.39
N ALA A 647 -16.20 -0.44 16.05
CA ALA A 647 -16.28 -0.37 17.51
C ALA A 647 -15.92 -1.70 18.20
N ASN A 648 -16.26 -2.85 17.60
CA ASN A 648 -15.80 -4.15 18.10
C ASN A 648 -14.28 -4.30 17.93
N LEU A 649 -13.72 -3.89 16.78
CA LEU A 649 -12.27 -3.94 16.53
C LEU A 649 -11.50 -3.04 17.51
N GLU A 650 -11.97 -1.82 17.78
CA GLU A 650 -11.42 -0.96 18.84
C GLU A 650 -11.44 -1.66 20.20
N SER A 651 -12.57 -2.28 20.60
CA SER A 651 -12.67 -2.96 21.89
C SER A 651 -11.72 -4.16 22.03
N ILE A 652 -11.36 -4.80 20.91
CA ILE A 652 -10.42 -5.93 20.87
C ILE A 652 -8.97 -5.44 20.91
N LEU A 653 -8.62 -4.42 20.13
CA LEU A 653 -7.28 -3.83 20.12
C LEU A 653 -6.92 -3.20 21.47
N VAL A 654 -7.86 -2.50 22.13
CA VAL A 654 -7.70 -2.03 23.52
C VAL A 654 -7.32 -3.19 24.45
N ARG A 655 -7.92 -4.37 24.26
CA ARG A 655 -7.62 -5.53 25.12
C ARG A 655 -6.27 -6.16 24.81
N LEU A 656 -5.90 -6.26 23.53
CA LEU A 656 -4.60 -6.79 23.10
C LEU A 656 -3.43 -5.91 23.58
N VAL A 657 -3.54 -4.57 23.52
CA VAL A 657 -2.55 -3.66 24.13
C VAL A 657 -2.33 -3.98 25.61
N ASN A 658 -3.40 -4.18 26.37
CA ASN A 658 -3.31 -4.46 27.81
C ASN A 658 -2.72 -5.85 28.11
N ILE A 659 -3.08 -6.89 27.36
CA ILE A 659 -2.56 -8.25 27.56
C ILE A 659 -1.08 -8.32 27.16
N SER A 660 -0.75 -7.83 25.97
CA SER A 660 0.61 -7.80 25.45
C SER A 660 1.58 -6.99 26.33
N SER A 661 1.10 -5.91 26.97
CA SER A 661 1.91 -5.17 27.94
C SER A 661 2.26 -6.03 29.17
N LYS A 662 1.26 -6.71 29.77
CA LYS A 662 1.47 -7.62 30.92
C LYS A 662 2.43 -8.75 30.60
N GLU A 663 2.33 -9.32 29.39
CA GLU A 663 3.21 -10.40 28.93
C GLU A 663 4.66 -9.94 28.83
N LEU A 664 4.93 -8.74 28.28
CA LEU A 664 6.28 -8.15 28.28
C LEU A 664 6.79 -7.82 29.69
N GLU A 665 5.91 -7.38 30.58
CA GLU A 665 6.25 -7.15 31.99
C GLU A 665 6.39 -8.46 32.81
N ASN A 666 6.13 -9.62 32.20
CA ASN A 666 6.10 -10.94 32.85
C ASN A 666 5.15 -10.97 34.07
N GLU A 667 3.99 -10.31 33.95
CA GLU A 667 2.88 -10.41 34.91
C GLU A 667 1.97 -11.62 34.58
N GLU A 668 1.31 -12.16 35.60
CA GLU A 668 0.33 -13.24 35.43
C GLU A 668 -1.00 -12.67 34.89
N LEU A 669 -1.47 -13.19 33.75
CA LEU A 669 -2.75 -12.75 33.16
C LEU A 669 -3.94 -13.18 34.02
N SER A 670 -5.07 -12.47 33.88
CA SER A 670 -6.28 -12.80 34.63
C SER A 670 -7.07 -13.94 33.98
N GLU A 671 -7.94 -14.60 34.74
CA GLU A 671 -8.88 -15.62 34.24
C GLU A 671 -9.71 -15.08 33.06
N ASP A 672 -10.23 -13.85 33.19
CA ASP A 672 -10.94 -13.14 32.10
C ASP A 672 -10.07 -12.97 30.84
N ASP A 673 -8.76 -12.77 30.98
CA ASP A 673 -7.82 -12.57 29.86
C ASP A 673 -7.48 -13.89 29.17
N TYR A 674 -7.27 -14.96 29.94
CA TYR A 674 -7.10 -16.31 29.39
C TYR A 674 -8.37 -16.81 28.68
N ASP A 675 -9.55 -16.52 29.21
CA ASP A 675 -10.83 -16.81 28.53
C ASP A 675 -10.98 -16.00 27.23
N PHE A 676 -10.51 -14.75 27.19
CA PHE A 676 -10.50 -13.98 25.95
C PHE A 676 -9.56 -14.57 24.88
N ILE A 677 -8.39 -15.07 25.27
CA ILE A 677 -7.47 -15.75 24.36
C ILE A 677 -8.07 -17.09 23.90
N LYS A 678 -8.59 -17.92 24.81
CA LYS A 678 -9.20 -19.23 24.46
C LYS A 678 -10.38 -19.08 23.50
N ASN A 679 -11.20 -18.04 23.66
CA ASN A 679 -12.39 -17.80 22.84
C ASN A 679 -12.17 -16.73 21.75
N PHE A 680 -10.92 -16.43 21.38
CA PHE A 680 -10.59 -15.30 20.50
C PHE A 680 -11.31 -15.36 19.14
N GLY A 681 -11.42 -16.54 18.53
CA GLY A 681 -12.15 -16.74 17.27
C GLY A 681 -13.64 -16.33 17.33
N ASP A 682 -14.30 -16.52 18.47
CA ASP A 682 -15.70 -16.10 18.67
C ASP A 682 -15.82 -14.62 19.05
N ASN A 683 -14.83 -14.08 19.79
CA ASN A 683 -14.75 -12.64 20.06
C ASN A 683 -14.67 -11.81 18.75
N LEU A 684 -14.14 -12.39 17.68
CA LEU A 684 -14.02 -11.75 16.37
C LEU A 684 -15.32 -11.68 15.54
N ASP A 685 -16.37 -12.45 15.88
CA ASP A 685 -17.61 -12.48 15.08
C ASP A 685 -18.29 -11.10 14.98
N GLY A 686 -18.14 -10.23 15.99
CA GLY A 686 -18.63 -8.85 15.96
C GLY A 686 -17.85 -7.90 15.05
N VAL A 687 -16.59 -8.21 14.73
CA VAL A 687 -15.74 -7.44 13.80
C VAL A 687 -16.08 -7.74 12.33
N ILE A 688 -16.59 -8.94 12.07
CA ILE A 688 -16.87 -9.46 10.73
C ILE A 688 -18.37 -9.69 10.46
N ALA A 689 -19.24 -9.17 11.32
CA ALA A 689 -20.69 -9.25 11.18
C ALA A 689 -21.20 -8.53 9.92
N ASP A 690 -22.13 -9.15 9.20
CA ASP A 690 -22.74 -8.66 7.94
C ASP A 690 -21.74 -8.34 6.80
N VAL A 691 -20.48 -8.77 6.91
CA VAL A 691 -19.48 -8.67 5.85
C VAL A 691 -19.79 -9.69 4.74
N ASP A 692 -19.84 -9.24 3.48
CA ASP A 692 -20.13 -10.11 2.33
C ASP A 692 -19.13 -11.26 2.23
N THR A 693 -19.60 -12.42 1.74
CA THR A 693 -18.73 -13.57 1.43
C THR A 693 -17.90 -13.36 0.17
N LYS A 694 -17.42 -12.12 -0.01
CA LYS A 694 -16.27 -11.70 -0.79
C LYS A 694 -15.37 -10.61 -0.11
N ALA A 695 -15.23 -10.43 1.21
CA ALA A 695 -14.18 -9.53 1.82
C ALA A 695 -13.02 -10.08 2.73
N LYS A 696 -13.21 -11.07 3.63
CA LYS A 696 -12.14 -11.72 4.47
C LYS A 696 -11.06 -12.70 3.87
N LYS A 697 -10.70 -12.73 2.56
CA LYS A 697 -9.77 -13.80 2.05
C LYS A 697 -8.34 -13.32 2.14
N THR A 698 -7.47 -14.20 2.62
CA THR A 698 -6.02 -14.05 2.44
C THR A 698 -5.60 -14.28 0.98
N THR A 699 -6.31 -15.10 0.19
CA THR A 699 -5.94 -15.43 -1.20
C THR A 699 -6.24 -14.30 -2.20
N ILE A 700 -5.29 -13.39 -2.38
CA ILE A 700 -5.44 -12.07 -3.07
C ILE A 700 -4.17 -11.64 -3.82
N VAL A 701 -4.26 -10.85 -4.90
CA VAL A 701 -3.08 -10.37 -5.67
C VAL A 701 -3.16 -8.94 -6.23
N ALA A 702 -2.11 -8.14 -5.99
CA ALA A 702 -2.01 -6.75 -6.40
C ALA A 702 -0.82 -6.49 -7.35
N ASP A 703 -1.07 -5.78 -8.47
CA ASP A 703 0.01 -5.30 -9.32
C ASP A 703 0.62 -4.02 -8.74
N VAL A 704 1.91 -4.05 -8.41
CA VAL A 704 2.57 -2.92 -7.70
C VAL A 704 3.57 -2.15 -8.54
N HIS A 705 4.07 -2.75 -9.62
CA HIS A 705 5.02 -2.13 -10.56
C HIS A 705 4.81 -2.64 -11.99
N THR A 706 5.20 -1.84 -13.00
CA THR A 706 5.06 -2.19 -14.42
C THR A 706 6.32 -1.79 -15.21
N ASP A 707 7.08 -2.77 -15.69
CA ASP A 707 8.25 -2.53 -16.54
C ASP A 707 7.86 -2.44 -18.02
N GLY A 708 7.90 -1.22 -18.55
CA GLY A 708 7.68 -0.96 -19.98
C GLY A 708 8.73 -1.58 -20.93
N ASN A 709 9.91 -2.00 -20.43
CA ASN A 709 10.96 -2.61 -21.25
C ASN A 709 10.64 -4.07 -21.61
N THR A 710 10.29 -4.89 -20.61
CA THR A 710 9.90 -6.30 -20.79
C THR A 710 8.41 -6.49 -21.09
N LYS A 711 7.57 -5.50 -20.77
CA LYS A 711 6.11 -5.61 -20.68
C LYS A 711 5.66 -6.64 -19.65
N GLN A 712 6.34 -6.66 -18.50
CA GLN A 712 5.96 -7.46 -17.34
C GLN A 712 5.60 -6.54 -16.16
N VAL A 713 4.85 -7.10 -15.22
CA VAL A 713 4.37 -6.45 -13.99
C VAL A 713 4.90 -7.21 -12.78
N LEU A 714 5.02 -6.51 -11.65
CA LEU A 714 5.28 -7.12 -10.34
C LEU A 714 3.92 -7.37 -9.69
N GLU A 715 3.60 -8.63 -9.43
CA GLU A 715 2.41 -9.07 -8.71
C GLU A 715 2.85 -9.45 -7.28
N GLU A 716 2.20 -8.84 -6.28
CA GLU A 716 2.34 -9.17 -4.86
C GLU A 716 1.09 -9.91 -4.40
N GLY A 717 1.24 -11.11 -3.86
CA GLY A 717 0.13 -11.98 -3.50
C GLY A 717 0.17 -12.46 -2.06
N VAL A 718 -0.99 -12.51 -1.40
CA VAL A 718 -1.19 -13.29 -0.17
C VAL A 718 -1.92 -14.58 -0.53
N GLY A 719 -1.55 -15.70 0.12
CA GLY A 719 -2.01 -17.05 -0.21
C GLY A 719 -3.04 -17.62 0.75
N TYR A 720 -2.98 -18.93 0.98
CA TYR A 720 -3.76 -19.62 2.01
C TYR A 720 -3.22 -19.28 3.42
N VAL A 721 -4.03 -19.53 4.45
CA VAL A 721 -3.64 -19.33 5.85
C VAL A 721 -2.77 -20.50 6.30
N ASP A 722 -1.54 -20.20 6.72
CA ASP A 722 -0.60 -21.17 7.31
C ASP A 722 -0.77 -21.17 8.85
N LEU A 723 -0.13 -22.10 9.56
CA LEU A 723 -0.08 -22.11 11.04
C LEU A 723 1.34 -21.84 11.54
N ILE A 724 1.48 -20.86 12.44
CA ILE A 724 2.67 -20.72 13.28
C ILE A 724 2.54 -21.57 14.54
N VAL A 725 3.64 -22.18 14.97
CA VAL A 725 3.79 -22.95 16.20
C VAL A 725 4.91 -22.30 17.02
N VAL A 726 4.59 -21.76 18.19
CA VAL A 726 5.50 -20.92 18.99
C VAL A 726 5.69 -21.50 20.38
N ALA A 727 6.94 -21.61 20.83
CA ALA A 727 7.28 -21.92 22.22
C ALA A 727 7.47 -20.64 23.03
N TYR A 728 6.64 -20.42 24.04
CA TYR A 728 6.65 -19.25 24.92
C TYR A 728 6.81 -19.66 26.39
N LYS A 729 7.37 -18.77 27.20
CA LYS A 729 7.65 -19.02 28.62
C LYS A 729 6.76 -18.16 29.50
N LEU A 730 6.15 -18.79 30.50
CA LEU A 730 5.23 -18.14 31.45
C LEU A 730 5.97 -17.62 32.70
N PRO A 731 5.34 -16.70 33.47
CA PRO A 731 5.84 -16.26 34.77
C PRO A 731 6.02 -17.36 35.83
N ASP A 732 5.44 -18.55 35.62
CA ASP A 732 5.64 -19.74 36.47
C ASP A 732 6.83 -20.63 36.03
N GLU A 733 7.67 -20.10 35.13
CA GLU A 733 8.84 -20.72 34.50
C GLU A 733 8.56 -21.89 33.54
N ARG A 734 7.31 -22.32 33.33
CA ARG A 734 6.98 -23.30 32.27
C ARG A 734 7.24 -22.72 30.89
N ILE A 735 7.87 -23.51 30.02
CA ILE A 735 7.76 -23.33 28.57
C ILE A 735 6.54 -24.11 28.10
N LEU A 736 5.65 -23.45 27.36
CA LEU A 736 4.52 -24.04 26.65
C LEU A 736 4.71 -23.88 25.14
N VAL A 737 3.99 -24.69 24.37
CA VAL A 737 3.82 -24.50 22.92
C VAL A 737 2.35 -24.27 22.58
N GLY A 738 2.09 -23.30 21.71
CA GLY A 738 0.78 -22.98 21.16
C GLY A 738 0.84 -22.70 19.66
N ALA A 739 -0.31 -22.54 19.04
CA ALA A 739 -0.42 -22.33 17.59
C ALA A 739 -1.37 -21.18 17.22
N GLY A 740 -1.16 -20.57 16.06
CA GLY A 740 -1.98 -19.49 15.53
C GLY A 740 -1.93 -19.40 14.00
N PRO A 741 -2.90 -18.75 13.35
CA PRO A 741 -2.88 -18.50 11.91
C PRO A 741 -1.88 -17.39 11.53
N VAL A 742 -1.16 -17.56 10.42
CA VAL A 742 -0.32 -16.51 9.83
C VAL A 742 -0.57 -16.38 8.32
N MET A 743 -0.27 -15.21 7.76
CA MET A 743 -0.41 -14.97 6.32
C MET A 743 0.78 -15.54 5.54
N SER A 744 0.51 -16.13 4.37
CA SER A 744 1.55 -16.51 3.41
C SER A 744 1.69 -15.47 2.30
N TYR A 745 2.93 -15.17 1.87
CA TYR A 745 3.25 -14.10 0.93
C TYR A 745 4.05 -14.58 -0.29
N TYR A 746 3.84 -13.95 -1.45
CA TYR A 746 4.38 -14.31 -2.77
C TYR A 746 4.72 -13.05 -3.57
N GLU A 747 5.95 -12.93 -4.07
CA GLU A 747 6.40 -11.85 -4.97
C GLU A 747 6.80 -12.45 -6.32
N PHE A 748 6.17 -12.04 -7.43
CA PHE A 748 6.45 -12.65 -8.75
C PHE A 748 6.15 -11.74 -9.94
N LYS A 749 6.51 -12.20 -11.16
CA LYS A 749 6.43 -11.39 -12.40
C LYS A 749 5.50 -12.01 -13.43
N GLN A 750 4.54 -11.21 -13.89
CA GLN A 750 3.48 -11.60 -14.82
C GLN A 750 3.51 -10.75 -16.10
N PRO A 751 2.99 -11.19 -17.27
CA PRO A 751 2.89 -10.33 -18.46
C PRO A 751 1.84 -9.23 -18.31
N MET A 752 2.09 -8.01 -18.82
CA MET A 752 1.15 -6.87 -18.75
C MET A 752 -0.24 -7.14 -19.35
N ASN A 753 -0.35 -8.09 -20.28
CA ASN A 753 -1.62 -8.48 -20.92
C ASN A 753 -2.31 -9.67 -20.21
N GLU A 754 -1.72 -10.16 -19.12
CA GLU A 754 -2.16 -11.32 -18.31
C GLU A 754 -2.14 -10.97 -16.81
N ARG A 755 -2.22 -9.67 -16.47
CA ARG A 755 -2.42 -9.14 -15.10
C ARG A 755 -3.49 -9.95 -14.39
N LEU A 756 -3.21 -10.36 -13.17
CA LEU A 756 -4.13 -11.25 -12.45
C LEU A 756 -5.33 -10.50 -11.88
N THR A 757 -6.43 -11.25 -11.75
CA THR A 757 -7.48 -10.97 -10.75
C THR A 757 -7.40 -12.05 -9.68
N ASP A 758 -8.05 -11.84 -8.54
CA ASP A 758 -8.10 -12.81 -7.44
C ASP A 758 -8.67 -14.18 -7.85
N GLU A 759 -9.60 -14.22 -8.81
CA GLU A 759 -10.10 -15.46 -9.38
C GLU A 759 -9.01 -16.19 -10.19
N ALA A 760 -8.19 -15.46 -10.94
CA ALA A 760 -7.05 -16.02 -11.66
C ALA A 760 -5.91 -16.42 -10.72
N TRP A 761 -5.68 -15.67 -9.64
CA TRP A 761 -4.70 -15.98 -8.60
C TRP A 761 -5.01 -17.28 -7.87
N ARG A 762 -6.26 -17.47 -7.44
CA ARG A 762 -6.68 -18.73 -6.81
C ARG A 762 -6.56 -19.92 -7.75
N LEU A 763 -6.85 -19.74 -9.04
CA LEU A 763 -6.60 -20.79 -10.05
C LEU A 763 -5.11 -21.09 -10.25
N LEU A 764 -4.22 -20.10 -10.06
CA LEU A 764 -2.77 -20.28 -10.10
C LEU A 764 -2.27 -21.01 -8.84
N LEU A 765 -2.69 -20.57 -7.65
CA LEU A 765 -2.44 -21.23 -6.36
C LEU A 765 -2.88 -22.70 -6.38
N ASP A 766 -4.06 -23.00 -6.95
CA ASP A 766 -4.62 -24.36 -7.03
C ASP A 766 -3.85 -25.31 -7.96
N SER A 767 -3.05 -24.79 -8.90
CA SER A 767 -2.54 -25.57 -10.04
C SER A 767 -1.01 -25.57 -10.19
N ASN A 768 -0.37 -24.42 -10.00
CA ASN A 768 1.08 -24.24 -10.03
C ASN A 768 1.41 -22.87 -9.38
N PRO A 769 1.44 -22.76 -8.05
CA PRO A 769 1.76 -21.51 -7.38
C PRO A 769 3.18 -21.02 -7.77
N PRO A 770 3.45 -19.70 -7.72
CA PRO A 770 4.80 -19.17 -7.64
C PRO A 770 5.53 -19.72 -6.41
N LYS A 771 6.87 -19.63 -6.40
CA LYS A 771 7.63 -19.88 -5.18
C LYS A 771 7.36 -18.77 -4.15
N ARG A 772 7.36 -19.12 -2.87
CA ARG A 772 7.47 -18.15 -1.77
C ARG A 772 8.88 -17.51 -1.79
N PRO A 773 9.08 -16.31 -1.20
CA PRO A 773 10.36 -15.59 -1.25
C PRO A 773 11.53 -16.34 -0.60
N GLU A 774 12.75 -15.94 -0.95
CA GLU A 774 13.98 -16.69 -0.64
C GLU A 774 14.25 -16.87 0.87
N TRP A 775 13.80 -15.95 1.72
CA TRP A 775 13.99 -15.99 3.17
C TRP A 775 12.98 -16.87 3.93
N PHE A 776 11.89 -17.30 3.28
CA PHE A 776 10.81 -18.08 3.91
C PHE A 776 11.31 -19.39 4.57
N LEU A 777 12.33 -20.00 3.97
CA LEU A 777 12.97 -21.23 4.43
C LEU A 777 13.74 -21.09 5.76
N ASN A 778 13.90 -19.88 6.29
CA ASN A 778 14.58 -19.65 7.58
C ASN A 778 13.68 -19.99 8.79
N PHE A 779 12.35 -20.04 8.58
CA PHE A 779 11.35 -20.27 9.62
C PHE A 779 10.21 -21.24 9.24
N ALA A 780 10.12 -21.71 7.99
CA ALA A 780 9.03 -22.58 7.51
C ALA A 780 9.50 -23.78 6.66
N GLU A 781 8.61 -24.78 6.46
CA GLU A 781 8.80 -25.88 5.48
C GLU A 781 8.33 -25.51 4.04
N ASP A 782 8.77 -26.27 3.02
CA ASP A 782 8.70 -25.98 1.54
C ASP A 782 7.87 -27.02 0.75
#